data_AF-A0A2X3C8K6-F1
#
_entry.id   AF-A0A2X3C8K6-F1
#
_cell.length_a   1.000
_cell.length_b   1.000
_cell.length_c   1.000
_cell.angle_alpha   90.00
_cell.angle_beta   90.00
_cell.angle_gamma   90.00
#
_symmetry.space_group_name_H-M   'P 1'
#
loop_
_entity.id
_entity.type
_entity.pdbx_description
1 polymer ?
#
loop_
_entity_poly.entity_id
_entity_poly.type
_entity_poly.pdbx_seq_one_letter_code
_entity_poly.pdbx_strand_id
1 'polypeptide(L)'
;MKRILVTTLIAANVVLFTNATASAEMINKEVSKSNSSYNNNLVVKNDENNVKNLINQFYLGFLGRDGDQGGLDYWTSEIINGNKTVSNVLEIMINSDEFKAKNYTNEEFVQATFKSLFNRTADESGLKYWTNFLNSGNSKRFMLSKNIESSEFNSILDNIGIKNKGTIKITLEDKRGEVKNLVNQFYLGFLGRNGDQGGLDYWTSEIINGNKTVSNVLEIMINSDEFKSKNYTNQEFVQATFKSLFNRTADESGLKYWTNFLNSGNSKRFMLSKNIESSEFNSILDNIGIKNKGTITVTLEDKRGEVKNLVNQFYLGFLGRNGDQGGLDYWTSEIINGNKTVSNVLEIMINSDEFKSKNYTNQEFVQATFKSLFNRTADESGLKYWTNFLNSGNSKRFMLSKNIESSEFNSILDNIGIKNKGTITVTLEDKRGEAKNLVNQFYLGFLGRDGDQSGLDYWTNEIVSGHQTVAKVLESMINSDEFKSKNYTNEQVIKCMFKGVLGREADESGLNYWLNQLISGKSNKYILNEILNSNEFLDKLNEIGIKNKGNITLSDKDISSTVAKARIIDEPMNLRDKPSQKHSNVLKTMPIGADVVVLDRVKGDIPYYKVKYVNDGKVYEGYVSVYFAGATVVELYQDNSTNEFLGVLSEKYESNGNPGAISDTPGDFGGKSYGAWQLSAKTGSLDSFVNWLKDKNYEFYKQLTDARNLDANTNCGPNFDSAWRNIANNHYNTFYYLQQQYTKEAFYDALLMKLVKTGDYSKILSSFAARNVIWSTVVQHGVAGAYNIIANKVNETNDVEAFIKGVYAERGRRRADGELVHFYSSSKAVQESVARRFIREEKEALKMYRFANE
;
A
#
# COMPACT_ATOMS: atom_id res chain seq x y z
N MET A 1 -20.24 -12.44 31.98
CA MET A 1 -19.93 -12.30 33.43
C MET A 1 -21.24 -12.50 34.21
N LYS A 2 -21.16 -13.14 35.38
CA LYS A 2 -22.18 -13.90 36.16
C LYS A 2 -23.55 -13.24 36.48
N ARG A 3 -24.60 -14.09 36.45
CA ARG A 3 -25.89 -14.19 37.21
C ARG A 3 -26.73 -12.90 37.39
N ILE A 4 -28.07 -12.93 37.30
CA ILE A 4 -29.04 -13.32 38.36
C ILE A 4 -30.49 -13.26 37.79
N LEU A 5 -31.40 -14.08 38.36
CA LEU A 5 -32.85 -13.89 38.68
C LEU A 5 -33.70 -15.11 38.25
N VAL A 6 -34.69 -15.61 39.00
CA VAL A 6 -35.13 -15.45 40.40
C VAL A 6 -36.19 -16.54 40.65
N THR A 7 -36.26 -16.99 41.89
CA THR A 7 -37.28 -17.87 42.47
C THR A 7 -38.38 -17.04 43.15
N THR A 8 -39.61 -17.54 43.19
CA THR A 8 -40.65 -17.17 44.16
C THR A 8 -41.42 -18.47 44.51
N LEU A 9 -41.79 -18.84 45.74
CA LEU A 9 -42.41 -18.10 46.86
C LEU A 9 -42.29 -18.92 48.21
N ILE A 10 -41.91 -18.23 49.31
CA ILE A 10 -42.53 -18.14 50.69
C ILE A 10 -42.78 -19.44 51.51
N ALA A 11 -42.53 -19.61 52.84
CA ALA A 11 -42.33 -18.79 54.07
C ALA A 11 -41.62 -19.67 55.16
N ALA A 12 -41.08 -19.26 56.32
CA ALA A 12 -40.89 -18.01 57.08
C ALA A 12 -39.91 -18.25 58.28
N ASN A 13 -39.20 -17.18 58.69
CA ASN A 13 -38.72 -16.82 60.06
C ASN A 13 -37.72 -17.76 60.81
N VAL A 14 -36.63 -17.35 61.47
CA VAL A 14 -36.20 -16.07 62.10
C VAL A 14 -34.68 -16.15 62.45
N VAL A 15 -33.89 -15.12 62.07
CA VAL A 15 -32.89 -14.34 62.88
C VAL A 15 -31.69 -15.10 63.50
N LEU A 16 -30.42 -14.67 63.48
CA LEU A 16 -29.63 -13.57 62.90
C LEU A 16 -28.15 -14.04 63.00
N PHE A 17 -27.36 -13.84 61.95
CA PHE A 17 -25.90 -13.76 62.04
C PHE A 17 -25.53 -12.29 62.22
N THR A 18 -24.44 -12.01 62.94
CA THR A 18 -23.64 -10.80 62.69
C THR A 18 -22.16 -11.15 62.69
N ASN A 19 -21.53 -10.93 61.52
CA ASN A 19 -20.29 -10.19 61.26
C ASN A 19 -19.03 -10.53 62.08
N ALA A 20 -17.79 -10.48 61.58
CA ALA A 20 -17.17 -10.29 60.27
C ALA A 20 -15.65 -10.36 60.55
N THR A 21 -14.86 -10.62 59.50
CA THR A 21 -13.45 -10.18 59.32
C THR A 21 -12.39 -10.57 60.37
N ALA A 22 -11.39 -11.36 59.96
CA ALA A 22 -10.04 -10.85 59.65
C ALA A 22 -9.03 -11.99 59.40
N SER A 23 -8.07 -11.63 58.56
CA SER A 23 -6.88 -12.28 58.01
C SER A 23 -5.99 -13.17 58.90
N ALA A 24 -5.37 -14.11 58.17
CA ALA A 24 -4.13 -14.86 58.36
C ALA A 24 -3.01 -14.33 59.29
N GLU A 25 -2.17 -15.30 59.67
CA GLU A 25 -0.84 -15.26 60.30
C GLU A 25 -0.78 -14.98 61.82
N MET A 26 -0.75 -16.06 62.61
CA MET A 26 0.36 -16.29 63.57
C MET A 26 0.30 -17.65 64.30
N ILE A 27 1.48 -18.26 64.41
CA ILE A 27 1.97 -19.14 65.50
C ILE A 27 1.97 -20.66 65.26
N ASN A 28 3.18 -21.08 64.91
CA ASN A 28 3.80 -22.37 65.10
C ASN A 28 4.35 -22.46 66.54
N LYS A 29 3.86 -23.42 67.35
CA LYS A 29 4.40 -24.02 68.61
C LYS A 29 3.20 -24.71 69.26
N GLU A 30 3.19 -26.01 69.57
CA GLU A 30 4.10 -26.70 70.45
C GLU A 30 3.73 -28.21 70.51
N VAL A 31 4.70 -29.04 70.90
CA VAL A 31 4.57 -30.43 71.41
C VAL A 31 4.59 -31.58 70.40
N SER A 32 5.83 -31.88 69.98
CA SER A 32 6.39 -33.23 70.06
C SER A 32 6.25 -33.86 71.47
N LYS A 33 5.80 -35.12 71.57
CA LYS A 33 6.42 -36.20 72.38
C LYS A 33 5.53 -37.45 72.52
N SER A 34 6.20 -38.61 72.44
CA SER A 34 5.83 -39.96 72.89
C SER A 34 4.84 -40.74 72.00
N ASN A 35 5.02 -42.01 71.69
CA ASN A 35 6.13 -42.95 71.93
C ASN A 35 6.00 -44.13 70.95
N SER A 36 7.16 -44.67 70.62
CA SER A 36 7.43 -45.73 69.66
C SER A 36 7.05 -47.16 70.11
N SER A 37 6.98 -48.02 69.09
CA SER A 37 7.37 -49.45 69.03
C SER A 37 6.43 -50.52 69.56
N TYR A 38 5.90 -51.34 68.63
CA TYR A 38 6.00 -52.81 68.65
C TYR A 38 5.99 -53.36 67.20
N ASN A 39 6.79 -54.42 67.03
CA ASN A 39 7.31 -55.00 65.79
C ASN A 39 6.34 -55.82 64.93
N ASN A 40 6.63 -55.81 63.62
CA ASN A 40 6.65 -56.90 62.63
C ASN A 40 5.43 -57.81 62.35
N ASN A 41 5.23 -57.97 61.04
CA ASN A 41 4.48 -59.02 60.33
C ASN A 41 2.96 -58.95 60.33
N LEU A 42 2.40 -58.10 59.47
CA LEU A 42 1.21 -58.43 58.68
C LEU A 42 1.31 -57.72 57.32
N VAL A 43 1.61 -58.53 56.31
CA VAL A 43 1.51 -58.23 54.89
C VAL A 43 0.18 -57.53 54.60
N VAL A 44 0.20 -56.51 53.75
CA VAL A 44 -0.96 -55.90 53.10
C VAL A 44 -1.93 -56.99 52.62
N LYS A 45 -3.01 -57.23 53.35
CA LYS A 45 -3.97 -58.30 53.03
C LYS A 45 -5.43 -57.87 53.25
N ASN A 46 -5.75 -56.61 52.93
CA ASN A 46 -7.15 -56.15 52.86
C ASN A 46 -7.50 -55.30 51.62
N ASP A 47 -6.59 -55.06 50.67
CA ASP A 47 -6.99 -54.45 49.38
C ASP A 47 -7.38 -55.50 48.33
N GLU A 48 -6.68 -56.63 48.25
CA GLU A 48 -7.00 -57.71 47.31
C GLU A 48 -8.34 -58.39 47.63
N ASN A 49 -8.60 -58.68 48.91
CA ASN A 49 -9.84 -59.32 49.35
C ASN A 49 -11.07 -58.42 49.12
N ASN A 50 -10.93 -57.10 49.32
CA ASN A 50 -12.04 -56.17 49.09
C ASN A 50 -12.36 -56.01 47.59
N VAL A 51 -11.34 -55.98 46.72
CA VAL A 51 -11.52 -56.00 45.26
C VAL A 51 -12.14 -57.33 44.81
N LYS A 52 -11.68 -58.46 45.37
CA LYS A 52 -12.21 -59.81 45.08
C LYS A 52 -13.68 -59.94 45.50
N ASN A 53 -14.05 -59.41 46.67
CA ASN A 53 -15.43 -59.37 47.14
C ASN A 53 -16.32 -58.50 46.23
N LEU A 54 -15.81 -57.35 45.77
CA LEU A 54 -16.52 -56.50 44.82
C LEU A 54 -16.74 -57.21 43.47
N ILE A 55 -15.73 -57.91 42.95
CA ILE A 55 -15.87 -58.71 41.73
C ILE A 55 -16.89 -59.83 41.93
N ASN A 56 -16.86 -60.53 43.06
CA ASN A 56 -17.85 -61.57 43.36
C ASN A 56 -19.27 -60.99 43.46
N GLN A 57 -19.43 -59.77 43.98
CA GLN A 57 -20.70 -59.05 43.96
C GLN A 57 -21.20 -58.80 42.53
N PHE A 58 -20.32 -58.50 41.57
CA PHE A 58 -20.69 -58.39 40.16
C PHE A 58 -21.16 -59.73 39.58
N TYR A 59 -20.45 -60.83 39.86
CA TYR A 59 -20.89 -62.18 39.46
C TYR A 59 -22.26 -62.54 40.06
N LEU A 60 -22.47 -62.28 41.35
CA LEU A 60 -23.74 -62.58 42.01
C LEU A 60 -24.89 -61.74 41.46
N GLY A 61 -24.67 -60.44 41.22
CA GLY A 61 -25.71 -59.55 40.74
C GLY A 61 -26.06 -59.75 39.26
N PHE A 62 -25.07 -59.86 38.37
CA PHE A 62 -25.31 -59.98 36.93
C PHE A 62 -25.43 -61.40 36.42
N LEU A 63 -24.75 -62.36 37.04
CA LEU A 63 -24.70 -63.76 36.57
C LEU A 63 -25.42 -64.73 37.55
N GLY A 64 -25.83 -64.26 38.72
CA GLY A 64 -26.64 -65.04 39.68
C GLY A 64 -25.89 -66.21 40.31
N ARG A 65 -24.55 -66.18 40.30
CA ARG A 65 -23.68 -67.21 40.90
C ARG A 65 -22.41 -66.57 41.45
N ASP A 66 -21.68 -67.30 42.29
CA ASP A 66 -20.32 -66.93 42.65
C ASP A 66 -19.36 -67.05 41.46
N GLY A 67 -18.36 -66.19 41.43
CA GLY A 67 -17.21 -66.34 40.54
C GLY A 67 -16.39 -67.57 40.96
N ASP A 68 -15.91 -68.34 39.99
CA ASP A 68 -14.93 -69.37 40.30
C ASP A 68 -13.61 -68.72 40.73
N GLN A 69 -12.81 -69.45 41.50
CA GLN A 69 -11.57 -68.93 42.09
C GLN A 69 -10.62 -68.35 41.03
N GLY A 70 -10.50 -69.01 39.87
CA GLY A 70 -9.63 -68.55 38.77
C GLY A 70 -10.10 -67.23 38.16
N GLY A 71 -11.41 -67.09 37.92
CA GLY A 71 -12.02 -65.85 37.45
C GLY A 71 -11.91 -64.70 38.44
N LEU A 72 -12.13 -64.97 39.73
CA LEU A 72 -11.98 -63.96 40.79
C LEU A 72 -10.53 -63.48 40.90
N ASP A 73 -9.55 -64.39 40.87
CA ASP A 73 -8.12 -64.05 40.94
C ASP A 73 -7.65 -63.25 39.71
N TYR A 74 -8.09 -63.66 38.51
CA TYR A 74 -7.75 -62.97 37.27
C TYR A 74 -8.22 -61.51 37.27
N TRP A 75 -9.52 -61.26 37.50
CA TRP A 75 -10.06 -59.90 37.49
C TRP A 75 -9.49 -59.02 38.60
N THR A 76 -9.23 -59.61 39.77
CA THR A 76 -8.62 -58.89 40.90
C THR A 76 -7.22 -58.41 40.54
N SER A 77 -6.41 -59.28 39.91
CA SER A 77 -5.07 -58.93 39.42
C SER A 77 -5.12 -57.82 38.36
N GLU A 78 -6.04 -57.92 37.39
CA GLU A 78 -6.17 -56.93 36.32
C GLU A 78 -6.55 -55.53 36.84
N ILE A 79 -7.40 -55.44 37.87
CA ILE A 79 -7.78 -54.16 38.50
C ILE A 79 -6.62 -53.60 39.34
N ILE A 80 -6.00 -54.42 40.20
CA ILE A 80 -4.93 -53.97 41.11
C ILE A 80 -3.70 -53.53 40.32
N ASN A 81 -3.33 -54.25 39.26
CA ASN A 81 -2.20 -53.89 38.40
C ASN A 81 -2.52 -52.72 37.47
N GLY A 82 -3.77 -52.23 37.44
CA GLY A 82 -4.21 -51.12 36.60
C GLY A 82 -4.38 -51.47 35.11
N ASN A 83 -4.31 -52.76 34.75
CA ASN A 83 -4.52 -53.25 33.38
C ASN A 83 -5.98 -53.07 32.92
N LYS A 84 -6.93 -53.15 33.85
CA LYS A 84 -8.35 -52.92 33.62
C LYS A 84 -8.92 -51.99 34.68
N THR A 85 -9.90 -51.19 34.28
CA THR A 85 -10.73 -50.42 35.22
C THR A 85 -11.94 -51.24 35.64
N VAL A 86 -12.58 -50.85 36.75
CA VAL A 86 -13.87 -51.42 37.17
C VAL A 86 -14.92 -51.30 36.06
N SER A 87 -14.97 -50.15 35.39
CA SER A 87 -15.87 -49.97 34.24
C SER A 87 -15.61 -50.96 33.09
N ASN A 88 -14.35 -51.33 32.84
CA ASN A 88 -14.03 -52.33 31.81
C ASN A 88 -14.50 -53.73 32.22
N VAL A 89 -14.32 -54.12 33.48
CA VAL A 89 -14.77 -55.43 33.97
C VAL A 89 -16.30 -55.53 33.88
N LEU A 90 -17.02 -54.50 34.33
CA LEU A 90 -18.48 -54.44 34.24
C LEU A 90 -18.96 -54.48 32.77
N GLU A 91 -18.32 -53.71 31.88
CA GLU A 91 -18.64 -53.71 30.44
C GLU A 91 -18.36 -55.07 29.79
N ILE A 92 -17.27 -55.75 30.14
CA ILE A 92 -16.98 -57.11 29.66
C ILE A 92 -18.05 -58.09 30.17
N MET A 93 -18.43 -57.99 31.44
CA MET A 93 -19.39 -58.90 32.05
C MET A 93 -20.78 -58.79 31.40
N ILE A 94 -21.31 -57.58 31.20
CA ILE A 94 -22.63 -57.40 30.56
C ILE A 94 -22.63 -57.73 29.06
N ASN A 95 -21.46 -57.81 28.43
CA ASN A 95 -21.31 -58.20 27.03
C ASN A 95 -20.96 -59.69 26.85
N SER A 96 -20.76 -60.43 27.95
CA SER A 96 -20.45 -61.86 27.92
C SER A 96 -21.64 -62.69 27.40
N ASP A 97 -21.35 -63.82 26.77
CA ASP A 97 -22.39 -64.74 26.30
C ASP A 97 -23.20 -65.32 27.47
N GLU A 98 -22.56 -65.50 28.63
CA GLU A 98 -23.22 -65.92 29.86
C GLU A 98 -24.27 -64.91 30.32
N PHE A 99 -23.92 -63.62 30.32
CA PHE A 99 -24.89 -62.58 30.65
C PHE A 99 -26.01 -62.49 29.61
N LYS A 100 -25.69 -62.56 28.32
CA LYS A 100 -26.71 -62.56 27.24
C LYS A 100 -27.67 -63.74 27.39
N ALA A 101 -27.18 -64.91 27.80
CA ALA A 101 -27.99 -66.10 28.02
C ALA A 101 -29.01 -65.94 29.17
N LYS A 102 -28.83 -64.97 30.09
CA LYS A 102 -29.83 -64.65 31.12
C LYS A 102 -31.12 -64.08 30.54
N ASN A 103 -31.05 -63.46 29.36
CA ASN A 103 -32.20 -62.85 28.68
C ASN A 103 -33.03 -61.91 29.59
N TYR A 104 -32.36 -61.12 30.44
CA TYR A 104 -33.03 -60.21 31.36
C TYR A 104 -33.96 -59.24 30.63
N THR A 105 -35.19 -59.16 31.10
CA THR A 105 -36.08 -58.02 30.85
C THR A 105 -35.42 -56.73 31.33
N ASN A 106 -35.95 -55.58 30.91
CA ASN A 106 -35.41 -54.29 31.35
C ASN A 106 -35.50 -54.12 32.87
N GLU A 107 -36.62 -54.50 33.48
CA GLU A 107 -36.80 -54.44 34.93
C GLU A 107 -35.82 -55.35 35.69
N GLU A 108 -35.64 -56.59 35.24
CA GLU A 108 -34.67 -57.52 35.82
C GLU A 108 -33.22 -57.00 35.67
N PHE A 109 -32.89 -56.38 34.54
CA PHE A 109 -31.57 -55.78 34.36
C PHE A 109 -31.31 -54.61 35.32
N VAL A 110 -32.33 -53.80 35.59
CA VAL A 110 -32.23 -52.73 36.59
C VAL A 110 -31.91 -53.34 37.95
N GLN A 111 -32.67 -54.35 38.37
CA GLN A 111 -32.43 -55.03 39.65
C GLN A 111 -31.03 -55.68 39.71
N ALA A 112 -30.61 -56.36 38.64
CA ALA A 112 -29.28 -56.95 38.53
C ALA A 112 -28.17 -55.90 38.63
N THR A 113 -28.35 -54.72 38.01
CA THR A 113 -27.40 -53.60 38.10
C THR A 113 -27.30 -53.06 39.52
N PHE A 114 -28.42 -52.83 40.20
CA PHE A 114 -28.42 -52.33 41.57
C PHE A 114 -27.81 -53.35 42.54
N LYS A 115 -28.08 -54.64 42.35
CA LYS A 115 -27.47 -55.71 43.13
C LYS A 115 -25.97 -55.78 42.90
N SER A 116 -25.53 -55.63 41.65
CA SER A 116 -24.10 -55.69 41.28
C SER A 116 -23.32 -54.49 41.79
N LEU A 117 -23.85 -53.27 41.70
CA LEU A 117 -23.09 -52.06 42.02
C LEU A 117 -23.23 -51.63 43.49
N PHE A 118 -24.41 -51.81 44.07
CA PHE A 118 -24.77 -51.25 45.39
C PHE A 118 -25.14 -52.31 46.43
N ASN A 119 -25.10 -53.60 46.06
CA ASN A 119 -25.50 -54.74 46.89
C ASN A 119 -26.94 -54.66 47.45
N ARG A 120 -27.85 -53.95 46.75
CA ARG A 120 -29.25 -53.75 47.15
C ARG A 120 -30.18 -53.86 45.94
N THR A 121 -31.47 -53.98 46.19
CA THR A 121 -32.49 -53.82 45.13
C THR A 121 -32.73 -52.33 44.85
N ALA A 122 -33.22 -52.02 43.65
CA ALA A 122 -33.73 -50.67 43.37
C ALA A 122 -34.99 -50.41 44.21
N ASP A 123 -35.15 -49.19 44.71
CA ASP A 123 -36.42 -48.75 45.28
C ASP A 123 -37.48 -48.57 44.18
N GLU A 124 -38.75 -48.42 44.56
CA GLU A 124 -39.86 -48.39 43.61
C GLU A 124 -39.74 -47.26 42.58
N SER A 125 -39.29 -46.07 43.00
CA SER A 125 -39.13 -44.92 42.13
C SER A 125 -37.95 -45.08 41.18
N GLY A 126 -36.81 -45.58 41.66
CA GLY A 126 -35.62 -45.88 40.87
C GLY A 126 -35.86 -47.01 39.87
N LEU A 127 -36.54 -48.08 40.27
CA LEU A 127 -36.91 -49.18 39.39
C LEU A 127 -37.78 -48.69 38.23
N LYS A 128 -38.80 -47.89 38.53
CA LYS A 128 -39.68 -47.30 37.52
C LYS A 128 -38.93 -46.35 36.59
N TYR A 129 -38.07 -45.48 37.14
CA TYR A 129 -37.28 -44.54 36.35
C TYR A 129 -36.36 -45.26 35.35
N TRP A 130 -35.55 -46.20 35.83
CA TRP A 130 -34.57 -46.89 34.99
C TRP A 130 -35.22 -47.88 34.01
N THR A 131 -36.33 -48.51 34.40
CA THR A 131 -37.09 -49.36 33.47
C THR A 131 -37.68 -48.53 32.33
N ASN A 132 -38.25 -47.36 32.62
CA ASN A 132 -38.73 -46.43 31.60
C ASN A 132 -37.60 -45.88 30.73
N PHE A 133 -36.44 -45.57 31.34
CA PHE A 133 -35.24 -45.16 30.62
C PHE A 133 -34.85 -46.19 29.55
N LEU A 134 -34.79 -47.48 29.90
CA LEU A 134 -34.50 -48.54 28.96
C LEU A 134 -35.63 -48.77 27.94
N ASN A 135 -36.90 -48.74 28.38
CA ASN A 135 -38.06 -48.91 27.52
C ASN A 135 -38.19 -47.80 26.44
N SER A 136 -37.63 -46.61 26.69
CA SER A 136 -37.56 -45.55 25.67
C SER A 136 -36.58 -45.86 24.53
N GLY A 137 -35.72 -46.87 24.70
CA GLY A 137 -34.72 -47.31 23.72
C GLY A 137 -33.28 -46.96 24.08
N ASN A 138 -33.02 -46.34 25.25
CA ASN A 138 -31.65 -46.17 25.75
C ASN A 138 -31.04 -47.54 26.10
N SER A 139 -29.75 -47.69 25.83
CA SER A 139 -29.08 -48.98 26.00
C SER A 139 -28.81 -49.32 27.48
N LYS A 140 -28.74 -50.62 27.78
CA LYS A 140 -28.27 -51.15 29.07
C LYS A 140 -26.88 -50.61 29.42
N ARG A 141 -26.03 -50.41 28.40
CA ARG A 141 -24.69 -49.80 28.51
C ARG A 141 -24.75 -48.33 28.95
N PHE A 142 -25.69 -47.55 28.41
CA PHE A 142 -25.90 -46.16 28.84
C PHE A 142 -26.40 -46.04 30.26
N MET A 143 -27.36 -46.89 30.65
CA MET A 143 -27.79 -46.97 32.04
C MET A 143 -26.61 -47.32 32.95
N LEU A 144 -25.83 -48.35 32.60
CA LEU A 144 -24.69 -48.78 33.40
C LEU A 144 -23.66 -47.66 33.57
N SER A 145 -23.35 -46.89 32.52
CA SER A 145 -22.41 -45.78 32.62
C SER A 145 -22.87 -44.71 33.61
N LYS A 146 -24.16 -44.35 33.58
CA LYS A 146 -24.75 -43.38 34.52
C LYS A 146 -24.65 -43.86 35.98
N ASN A 147 -24.85 -45.16 36.21
CA ASN A 147 -24.76 -45.72 37.56
C ASN A 147 -23.30 -45.82 38.05
N ILE A 148 -22.35 -46.15 37.15
CA ILE A 148 -20.91 -46.14 37.48
C ILE A 148 -20.43 -44.73 37.81
N GLU A 149 -20.90 -43.73 37.08
CA GLU A 149 -20.55 -42.32 37.29
C GLU A 149 -21.28 -41.68 38.49
N SER A 150 -22.18 -42.40 39.16
CA SER A 150 -22.90 -41.90 40.32
C SER A 150 -21.97 -41.62 41.51
N SER A 151 -22.31 -40.63 42.33
CA SER A 151 -21.55 -40.33 43.56
C SER A 151 -21.56 -41.51 44.52
N GLU A 152 -22.68 -42.24 44.62
CA GLU A 152 -22.83 -43.42 45.47
C GLU A 152 -21.84 -44.53 45.09
N PHE A 153 -21.78 -44.91 43.81
CA PHE A 153 -20.87 -45.97 43.38
C PHE A 153 -19.42 -45.53 43.49
N ASN A 154 -19.14 -44.26 43.18
CA ASN A 154 -17.81 -43.69 43.36
C ASN A 154 -17.34 -43.79 44.81
N SER A 155 -18.20 -43.51 45.79
CA SER A 155 -17.87 -43.66 47.22
C SER A 155 -17.60 -45.11 47.61
N ILE A 156 -18.34 -46.08 47.06
CA ILE A 156 -18.08 -47.52 47.27
C ILE A 156 -16.66 -47.87 46.79
N LEU A 157 -16.29 -47.44 45.58
CA LEU A 157 -14.97 -47.72 45.02
C LEU A 157 -13.85 -47.01 45.79
N ASP A 158 -14.07 -45.78 46.28
CA ASP A 158 -13.10 -45.04 47.10
C ASP A 158 -12.84 -45.74 48.43
N ASN A 159 -13.88 -46.26 49.08
CA ASN A 159 -13.77 -47.00 50.34
C ASN A 159 -13.00 -48.33 50.19
N ILE A 160 -12.99 -48.91 48.98
CA ILE A 160 -12.24 -50.13 48.64
C ILE A 160 -10.80 -49.80 48.20
N GLY A 161 -10.45 -48.52 48.05
CA GLY A 161 -9.11 -48.09 47.62
C GLY A 161 -8.88 -48.18 46.11
N ILE A 162 -9.93 -48.36 45.29
CA ILE A 162 -9.81 -48.43 43.83
C ILE A 162 -9.68 -47.02 43.25
N LYS A 163 -8.46 -46.66 42.84
CA LYS A 163 -8.17 -45.34 42.27
C LYS A 163 -8.55 -45.21 40.80
N ASN A 164 -8.50 -46.30 40.02
CA ASN A 164 -8.77 -46.28 38.57
C ASN A 164 -10.15 -46.89 38.24
N LYS A 165 -11.20 -46.08 38.35
CA LYS A 165 -12.60 -46.51 38.19
C LYS A 165 -13.02 -46.66 36.72
N GLY A 166 -12.44 -45.84 35.85
CA GLY A 166 -12.75 -45.78 34.41
C GLY A 166 -14.12 -45.17 34.10
N THR A 167 -14.43 -45.04 32.82
CA THR A 167 -15.74 -44.60 32.30
C THR A 167 -16.14 -45.48 31.12
N ILE A 168 -17.44 -45.59 30.86
CA ILE A 168 -17.94 -46.27 29.67
C ILE A 168 -18.18 -45.23 28.58
N LYS A 169 -17.55 -45.41 27.42
CA LYS A 169 -17.73 -44.51 26.28
C LYS A 169 -19.10 -44.74 25.63
N ILE A 170 -20.01 -43.81 25.85
CA ILE A 170 -21.37 -43.85 25.30
C ILE A 170 -21.42 -43.27 23.89
N THR A 171 -22.05 -44.01 22.98
CA THR A 171 -22.34 -43.57 21.60
C THR A 171 -23.68 -42.88 21.52
N LEU A 172 -23.99 -42.26 20.38
CA LEU A 172 -25.33 -41.68 20.16
C LEU A 172 -26.41 -42.78 20.07
N GLU A 173 -26.06 -43.96 19.55
CA GLU A 173 -26.93 -45.14 19.51
C GLU A 173 -27.32 -45.61 20.92
N ASP A 174 -26.36 -45.60 21.85
CA ASP A 174 -26.61 -45.91 23.25
C ASP A 174 -27.66 -44.96 23.90
N LYS A 175 -27.81 -43.76 23.34
CA LYS A 175 -28.76 -42.72 23.75
C LYS A 175 -29.99 -42.62 22.84
N ARG A 176 -30.35 -43.70 22.13
CA ARG A 176 -31.47 -43.72 21.19
C ARG A 176 -32.79 -43.23 21.80
N GLY A 177 -33.06 -43.51 23.07
CA GLY A 177 -34.23 -43.01 23.77
C GLY A 177 -34.24 -41.49 23.91
N GLU A 178 -33.10 -40.86 24.18
CA GLU A 178 -32.97 -39.40 24.24
C GLU A 178 -33.23 -38.74 22.88
N VAL A 179 -32.69 -39.32 21.79
CA VAL A 179 -32.93 -38.84 20.42
C VAL A 179 -34.41 -39.01 20.05
N LYS A 180 -35.01 -40.16 20.40
CA LYS A 180 -36.43 -40.43 20.17
C LYS A 180 -37.34 -39.44 20.92
N ASN A 181 -37.03 -39.13 22.17
CA ASN A 181 -37.76 -38.15 22.96
C ASN A 181 -37.69 -36.75 22.32
N LEU A 182 -36.53 -36.35 21.81
CA LEU A 182 -36.37 -35.10 21.06
C LEU A 182 -37.22 -35.09 19.78
N VAL A 183 -37.23 -36.17 18.99
CA VAL A 183 -38.07 -36.29 17.79
C VAL A 183 -39.55 -36.19 18.18
N ASN A 184 -39.99 -36.89 19.24
CA ASN A 184 -41.38 -36.83 19.68
C ASN A 184 -41.76 -35.43 20.18
N GLN A 185 -40.84 -34.69 20.78
CA GLN A 185 -41.03 -33.28 21.14
C GLN A 185 -41.33 -32.42 19.91
N PHE A 186 -40.69 -32.68 18.77
CA PHE A 186 -40.99 -31.99 17.50
C PHE A 186 -42.43 -32.28 17.04
N TYR A 187 -42.85 -33.55 17.05
CA TYR A 187 -44.23 -33.94 16.74
C TYR A 187 -45.24 -33.23 17.67
N LEU A 188 -44.98 -33.24 18.98
CA LEU A 188 -45.87 -32.63 19.98
C LEU A 188 -45.97 -31.11 19.86
N GLY A 189 -44.89 -30.45 19.48
CA GLY A 189 -44.85 -29.01 19.33
C GLY A 189 -45.46 -28.54 18.01
N PHE A 190 -45.02 -29.08 16.87
CA PHE A 190 -45.46 -28.64 15.55
C PHE A 190 -46.74 -29.30 15.04
N LEU A 191 -46.98 -30.57 15.37
CA LEU A 191 -48.13 -31.33 14.87
C LEU A 191 -49.20 -31.55 15.94
N GLY A 192 -48.88 -31.25 17.20
CA GLY A 192 -49.82 -31.32 18.32
C GLY A 192 -50.20 -32.74 18.74
N ARG A 193 -49.43 -33.75 18.34
CA ARG A 193 -49.65 -35.18 18.65
C ARG A 193 -48.34 -35.88 18.93
N ASN A 194 -48.39 -37.07 19.52
CA ASN A 194 -47.23 -37.95 19.55
C ASN A 194 -46.94 -38.48 18.14
N GLY A 195 -45.67 -38.73 17.85
CA GLY A 195 -45.28 -39.53 16.70
C GLY A 195 -45.78 -40.96 16.87
N ASP A 196 -46.20 -41.59 15.78
CA ASP A 196 -46.41 -43.04 15.79
C ASP A 196 -45.05 -43.74 15.91
N GLN A 197 -45.07 -45.00 16.37
CA GLN A 197 -43.84 -45.74 16.66
C GLN A 197 -42.92 -45.83 15.43
N GLY A 198 -43.48 -46.09 14.23
CA GLY A 198 -42.70 -46.19 13.00
C GLY A 198 -42.03 -44.88 12.61
N GLY A 199 -42.75 -43.77 12.69
CA GLY A 199 -42.20 -42.44 12.43
C GLY A 199 -41.12 -42.04 13.44
N LEU A 200 -41.33 -42.30 14.73
CA LEU A 200 -40.34 -42.05 15.76
C LEU A 200 -39.06 -42.87 15.53
N ASP A 201 -39.18 -44.16 15.23
CA ASP A 201 -38.03 -45.04 14.97
C ASP A 201 -37.26 -44.65 13.71
N TYR A 202 -37.97 -44.26 12.65
CA TYR A 202 -37.38 -43.81 11.39
C TYR A 202 -36.52 -42.55 11.59
N TRP A 203 -37.10 -41.45 12.10
CA TRP A 203 -36.37 -40.19 12.27
C TRP A 203 -35.24 -40.29 13.29
N THR A 204 -35.44 -41.07 14.35
CA THR A 204 -34.40 -41.34 15.34
C THR A 204 -33.19 -42.00 14.68
N SER A 205 -33.42 -42.99 13.83
CA SER A 205 -32.36 -43.71 13.11
C SER A 205 -31.65 -42.81 12.10
N GLU A 206 -32.38 -41.97 11.37
CA GLU A 206 -31.80 -41.02 10.41
C GLU A 206 -30.86 -40.00 11.09
N ILE A 207 -31.21 -39.53 12.30
CA ILE A 207 -30.35 -38.64 13.09
C ILE A 207 -29.14 -39.38 13.63
N ILE A 208 -29.32 -40.58 14.21
CA ILE A 208 -28.22 -41.34 14.81
C ILE A 208 -27.20 -41.77 13.75
N ASN A 209 -27.67 -42.24 12.60
CA ASN A 209 -26.81 -42.65 11.49
C ASN A 209 -26.15 -41.45 10.77
N GLY A 210 -26.59 -40.23 11.06
CA GLY A 210 -26.09 -39.01 10.43
C GLY A 210 -26.59 -38.78 9.01
N ASN A 211 -27.58 -39.55 8.54
CA ASN A 211 -28.22 -39.40 7.23
C ASN A 211 -29.01 -38.08 7.13
N LYS A 212 -29.56 -37.61 8.25
CA LYS A 212 -30.26 -36.33 8.38
C LYS A 212 -29.74 -35.55 9.57
N THR A 213 -29.64 -34.24 9.39
CA THR A 213 -29.43 -33.33 10.51
C THR A 213 -30.74 -33.06 11.24
N VAL A 214 -30.65 -32.56 12.48
CA VAL A 214 -31.82 -32.07 13.21
C VAL A 214 -32.52 -30.94 12.44
N SER A 215 -31.76 -30.03 11.82
CA SER A 215 -32.33 -28.97 10.97
C SER A 215 -33.11 -29.52 9.78
N ASN A 216 -32.65 -30.61 9.14
CA ASN A 216 -33.37 -31.24 8.04
C ASN A 216 -34.70 -31.84 8.50
N VAL A 217 -34.73 -32.53 9.65
CA VAL A 217 -35.96 -33.12 10.19
C VAL A 217 -36.99 -32.02 10.51
N LEU A 218 -36.55 -30.93 11.15
CA LEU A 218 -37.40 -29.77 11.45
C LEU A 218 -37.92 -29.11 10.17
N GLU A 219 -37.05 -28.90 9.16
CA GLU A 219 -37.44 -28.32 7.87
C GLU A 219 -38.44 -29.21 7.12
N ILE A 220 -38.26 -30.53 7.12
CA ILE A 220 -39.22 -31.48 6.54
C ILE A 220 -40.57 -31.37 7.27
N MET A 221 -40.55 -31.31 8.61
CA MET A 221 -41.78 -31.25 9.41
C MET A 221 -42.57 -29.96 9.15
N ILE A 222 -41.94 -28.79 9.15
CA ILE A 222 -42.66 -27.52 8.89
C ILE A 222 -43.11 -27.35 7.44
N ASN A 223 -42.53 -28.11 6.50
CA ASN A 223 -42.95 -28.11 5.09
C ASN A 223 -43.96 -29.23 4.77
N SER A 224 -44.29 -30.08 5.74
CA SER A 224 -45.27 -31.16 5.56
C SER A 224 -46.69 -30.63 5.37
N ASP A 225 -47.53 -31.38 4.65
CA ASP A 225 -48.92 -31.01 4.43
C ASP A 225 -49.74 -31.04 5.73
N GLU A 226 -49.39 -31.94 6.64
CA GLU A 226 -49.98 -31.98 7.99
C GLU A 226 -49.71 -30.67 8.74
N PHE A 227 -48.46 -30.20 8.75
CA PHE A 227 -48.14 -28.92 9.38
C PHE A 227 -48.85 -27.75 8.71
N LYS A 228 -48.85 -27.68 7.37
CA LYS A 228 -49.54 -26.62 6.61
C LYS A 228 -51.04 -26.58 6.94
N SER A 229 -51.68 -27.75 7.08
CA SER A 229 -53.09 -27.87 7.43
C SER A 229 -53.45 -27.31 8.80
N LYS A 230 -52.48 -27.14 9.71
CA LYS A 230 -52.71 -26.49 11.02
C LYS A 230 -53.08 -25.02 10.89
N ASN A 231 -52.72 -24.37 9.79
CA ASN A 231 -53.00 -22.95 9.54
C ASN A 231 -52.60 -22.03 10.70
N TYR A 232 -51.47 -22.32 11.36
CA TYR A 232 -51.02 -21.54 12.51
C TYR A 232 -50.89 -20.05 12.16
N THR A 233 -51.53 -19.23 12.99
CA THR A 233 -51.21 -17.82 13.10
C THR A 233 -49.73 -17.65 13.49
N ASN A 234 -49.19 -16.44 13.30
CA ASN A 234 -47.80 -16.17 13.67
C ASN A 234 -47.55 -16.44 15.16
N GLN A 235 -48.46 -16.00 16.04
CA GLN A 235 -48.34 -16.23 17.48
C GLN A 235 -48.38 -17.73 17.84
N GLU A 236 -49.26 -18.52 17.22
CA GLU A 236 -49.32 -19.96 17.45
C GLU A 236 -48.06 -20.68 16.94
N PHE A 237 -47.52 -20.25 15.79
CA PHE A 237 -46.27 -20.81 15.27
C PHE A 237 -45.08 -20.56 16.20
N VAL A 238 -45.02 -19.39 16.83
CA VAL A 238 -44.00 -19.09 17.85
C VAL A 238 -44.12 -20.07 19.01
N GLN A 239 -45.33 -20.27 19.54
CA GLN A 239 -45.54 -21.21 20.64
C GLN A 239 -45.20 -22.65 20.23
N ALA A 240 -45.59 -23.08 19.03
CA ALA A 240 -45.26 -24.39 18.49
C ALA A 240 -43.74 -24.59 18.36
N THR A 241 -43.01 -23.56 17.92
CA THR A 241 -41.54 -23.60 17.81
C THR A 241 -40.88 -23.74 19.19
N PHE A 242 -41.31 -22.95 20.18
CA PHE A 242 -40.74 -23.03 21.52
C PHE A 242 -41.02 -24.37 22.20
N LYS A 243 -42.24 -24.90 22.02
CA LYS A 243 -42.60 -26.23 22.51
C LYS A 243 -41.76 -27.32 21.82
N SER A 244 -41.55 -27.19 20.51
CA SER A 244 -40.77 -28.16 19.72
C SER A 244 -39.29 -28.16 20.07
N LEU A 245 -38.66 -26.99 20.27
CA LEU A 245 -37.21 -26.91 20.44
C LEU A 245 -36.77 -26.92 21.91
N PHE A 246 -37.56 -26.32 22.80
CA PHE A 246 -37.17 -26.06 24.19
C PHE A 246 -38.08 -26.72 25.22
N ASN A 247 -39.09 -27.47 24.78
CA ASN A 247 -40.09 -28.12 25.63
C ASN A 247 -40.80 -27.16 26.60
N ARG A 248 -41.05 -25.92 26.17
CA ARG A 248 -41.71 -24.88 26.97
C ARG A 248 -42.49 -23.93 26.07
N THR A 249 -43.38 -23.13 26.65
CA THR A 249 -43.98 -22.00 25.95
C THR A 249 -43.00 -20.83 25.87
N ALA A 250 -43.18 -19.96 24.86
CA ALA A 250 -42.51 -18.67 24.85
C ALA A 250 -43.02 -17.82 26.01
N ASP A 251 -42.11 -17.11 26.69
CA ASP A 251 -42.49 -16.07 27.65
C ASP A 251 -43.13 -14.89 26.91
N GLU A 252 -43.73 -13.96 27.66
CA GLU A 252 -44.49 -12.85 27.09
C GLU A 252 -43.63 -11.96 26.16
N SER A 253 -42.39 -11.69 26.56
CA SER A 253 -41.45 -10.86 25.79
C SER A 253 -40.99 -11.58 24.51
N GLY A 254 -40.62 -12.86 24.60
CA GLY A 254 -40.23 -13.68 23.45
C GLY A 254 -41.38 -13.89 22.48
N LEU A 255 -42.59 -14.15 22.98
CA LEU A 255 -43.79 -14.30 22.16
C LEU A 255 -44.05 -13.02 21.36
N LYS A 256 -44.01 -11.87 22.02
CA LYS A 256 -44.19 -10.56 21.38
C LYS A 256 -43.11 -10.28 20.34
N TYR A 257 -41.84 -10.52 20.67
CA TYR A 257 -40.72 -10.30 19.77
C TYR A 257 -40.85 -11.13 18.48
N TRP A 258 -41.00 -12.44 18.61
CA TRP A 258 -41.06 -13.33 17.45
C TRP A 258 -42.35 -13.19 16.65
N THR A 259 -43.47 -12.85 17.29
CA THR A 259 -44.72 -12.55 16.58
C THR A 259 -44.55 -11.28 15.72
N ASN A 260 -43.94 -10.23 16.27
CA ASN A 260 -43.63 -9.01 15.51
C ASN A 260 -42.61 -9.27 14.39
N PHE A 261 -41.62 -10.11 14.65
CA PHE A 261 -40.65 -10.55 13.64
C PHE A 261 -41.33 -11.20 12.44
N LEU A 262 -42.33 -12.06 12.65
CA LEU A 262 -43.08 -12.67 11.55
C LEU A 262 -44.06 -11.67 10.90
N ASN A 263 -44.71 -10.82 11.70
CA ASN A 263 -45.67 -9.81 11.21
C ASN A 263 -45.01 -8.74 10.33
N SER A 264 -43.70 -8.48 10.46
CA SER A 264 -42.96 -7.60 9.55
C SER A 264 -42.80 -8.18 8.14
N GLY A 265 -43.04 -9.50 7.98
CA GLY A 265 -42.94 -10.24 6.73
C GLY A 265 -41.82 -11.26 6.70
N ASN A 266 -40.98 -11.37 7.73
CA ASN A 266 -39.97 -12.44 7.79
C ASN A 266 -40.64 -13.82 7.84
N SER A 267 -40.02 -14.81 7.19
CA SER A 267 -40.62 -16.13 7.07
C SER A 267 -40.48 -16.97 8.34
N LYS A 268 -41.40 -17.94 8.49
CA LYS A 268 -41.32 -18.99 9.53
C LYS A 268 -40.00 -19.77 9.45
N ARG A 269 -39.46 -19.95 8.23
CA ARG A 269 -38.15 -20.58 7.98
C ARG A 269 -37.00 -19.74 8.56
N PHE A 270 -37.03 -18.42 8.40
CA PHE A 270 -36.01 -17.53 8.96
C PHE A 270 -36.05 -17.49 10.49
N MET A 271 -37.24 -17.45 11.08
CA MET A 271 -37.38 -17.57 12.53
C MET A 271 -36.78 -18.90 13.01
N LEU A 272 -37.18 -20.02 12.40
CA LEU A 272 -36.70 -21.34 12.80
C LEU A 272 -35.18 -21.46 12.70
N SER A 273 -34.56 -20.90 11.65
CA SER A 273 -33.09 -20.91 11.51
C SER A 273 -32.41 -20.21 12.69
N LYS A 274 -32.91 -19.04 13.10
CA LYS A 274 -32.40 -18.30 14.27
C LYS A 274 -32.56 -19.09 15.56
N ASN A 275 -33.70 -19.78 15.76
CA ASN A 275 -33.92 -20.56 16.98
C ASN A 275 -33.04 -21.82 17.03
N ILE A 276 -32.80 -22.49 15.91
CA ILE A 276 -31.88 -23.65 15.83
C ILE A 276 -30.44 -23.23 16.12
N GLU A 277 -30.03 -22.05 15.65
CA GLU A 277 -28.69 -21.52 15.87
C GLU A 277 -28.46 -21.02 17.31
N SER A 278 -29.52 -20.93 18.12
CA SER A 278 -29.44 -20.43 19.50
C SER A 278 -28.54 -21.31 20.40
N SER A 279 -27.85 -20.68 21.34
CA SER A 279 -27.02 -21.37 22.34
C SER A 279 -27.82 -22.33 23.22
N GLU A 280 -29.07 -22.00 23.53
CA GLU A 280 -29.99 -22.85 24.29
C GLU A 280 -30.27 -24.16 23.56
N PHE A 281 -30.67 -24.10 22.28
CA PHE A 281 -30.96 -25.31 21.51
C PHE A 281 -29.71 -26.14 21.26
N ASN A 282 -28.58 -25.48 20.97
CA ASN A 282 -27.30 -26.17 20.83
C ASN A 282 -26.92 -26.94 22.11
N SER A 283 -27.14 -26.35 23.29
CA SER A 283 -26.88 -27.02 24.56
C SER A 283 -27.74 -28.27 24.76
N ILE A 284 -29.00 -28.24 24.31
CA ILE A 284 -29.90 -29.41 24.33
C ILE A 284 -29.32 -30.53 23.45
N LEU A 285 -28.93 -30.22 22.22
CA LEU A 285 -28.35 -31.20 21.28
C LEU A 285 -27.01 -31.76 21.79
N ASP A 286 -26.16 -30.91 22.35
CA ASP A 286 -24.85 -31.29 22.90
C ASP A 286 -24.99 -32.24 24.10
N ASN A 287 -25.97 -32.01 24.98
CA ASN A 287 -26.25 -32.89 26.12
C ASN A 287 -26.70 -34.29 25.67
N ILE A 288 -27.49 -34.36 24.59
CA ILE A 288 -27.86 -35.63 23.95
C ILE A 288 -26.63 -36.23 23.24
N GLY A 289 -25.71 -35.42 22.74
CA GLY A 289 -24.53 -35.86 22.00
C GLY A 289 -24.73 -35.83 20.48
N ILE A 290 -25.75 -35.10 20.00
CA ILE A 290 -26.01 -34.89 18.58
C ILE A 290 -25.06 -33.81 18.08
N LYS A 291 -23.99 -34.22 17.39
CA LYS A 291 -23.01 -33.29 16.81
C LYS A 291 -23.46 -32.71 15.47
N ASN A 292 -24.22 -33.47 14.69
CA ASN A 292 -24.67 -33.06 13.35
C ASN A 292 -26.03 -32.35 13.40
N LYS A 293 -26.02 -31.10 13.90
CA LYS A 293 -27.24 -30.27 14.01
C LYS A 293 -27.75 -29.72 12.67
N GLY A 294 -26.84 -29.46 11.73
CA GLY A 294 -27.12 -28.78 10.46
C GLY A 294 -27.50 -27.30 10.61
N THR A 295 -27.73 -26.64 9.49
CA THR A 295 -28.26 -25.27 9.41
C THR A 295 -29.49 -25.23 8.52
N ILE A 296 -30.23 -24.14 8.54
CA ILE A 296 -31.29 -23.85 7.57
C ILE A 296 -30.81 -22.72 6.69
N THR A 297 -30.73 -22.97 5.38
CA THR A 297 -30.42 -21.92 4.42
C THR A 297 -31.60 -20.97 4.28
N VAL A 298 -31.35 -19.68 4.53
CA VAL A 298 -32.33 -18.60 4.42
C VAL A 298 -32.01 -17.75 3.20
N THR A 299 -33.03 -17.52 2.38
CA THR A 299 -32.94 -16.65 1.20
C THR A 299 -33.20 -15.19 1.59
N LEU A 300 -32.99 -14.26 0.66
CA LEU A 300 -33.38 -12.87 0.89
C LEU A 300 -34.91 -12.72 1.00
N GLU A 301 -35.66 -13.57 0.29
CA GLU A 301 -37.12 -13.67 0.38
C GLU A 301 -37.58 -13.99 1.81
N ASP A 302 -36.90 -14.94 2.47
CA ASP A 302 -37.16 -15.30 3.87
C ASP A 302 -36.94 -14.13 4.85
N LYS A 303 -36.11 -13.16 4.45
CA LYS A 303 -35.78 -11.95 5.20
C LYS A 303 -36.55 -10.72 4.72
N ARG A 304 -37.73 -10.91 4.13
CA ARG A 304 -38.58 -9.81 3.61
C ARG A 304 -38.77 -8.67 4.59
N GLY A 305 -39.01 -8.99 5.87
CA GLY A 305 -39.23 -8.01 6.91
C GLY A 305 -38.01 -7.13 7.15
N GLU A 306 -36.81 -7.70 7.07
CA GLU A 306 -35.55 -6.93 7.18
C GLU A 306 -35.38 -5.95 6.01
N VAL A 307 -35.64 -6.40 4.78
CA VAL A 307 -35.58 -5.53 3.59
C VAL A 307 -36.65 -4.44 3.67
N LYS A 308 -37.88 -4.78 4.08
CA LYS A 308 -38.98 -3.84 4.27
C LYS A 308 -38.66 -2.79 5.34
N ASN A 309 -38.06 -3.20 6.45
CA ASN A 309 -37.63 -2.29 7.51
C ASN A 309 -36.56 -1.31 7.00
N LEU A 310 -35.60 -1.79 6.19
CA LEU A 310 -34.60 -0.94 5.55
C LEU A 310 -35.26 0.08 4.59
N VAL A 311 -36.21 -0.35 3.76
CA VAL A 311 -36.96 0.57 2.89
C VAL A 311 -37.72 1.60 3.71
N ASN A 312 -38.39 1.19 4.79
CA ASN A 312 -39.12 2.11 5.66
C ASN A 312 -38.17 3.10 6.38
N GLN A 313 -36.96 2.68 6.70
CA GLN A 313 -35.91 3.56 7.23
C GLN A 313 -35.56 4.67 6.22
N PHE A 314 -35.52 4.38 4.92
CA PHE A 314 -35.32 5.39 3.88
C PHE A 314 -36.47 6.41 3.86
N TYR A 315 -37.72 5.94 3.90
CA TYR A 315 -38.90 6.81 4.02
C TYR A 315 -38.84 7.71 5.26
N LEU A 316 -38.51 7.14 6.42
CA LEU A 316 -38.45 7.86 7.69
C LEU A 316 -37.32 8.89 7.75
N GLY A 317 -36.19 8.60 7.11
CA GLY A 317 -35.04 9.49 7.07
C GLY A 317 -35.21 10.62 6.06
N PHE A 318 -35.52 10.31 4.80
CA PHE A 318 -35.60 11.30 3.73
C PHE A 318 -36.95 11.99 3.59
N LEU A 319 -38.07 11.30 3.87
CA LEU A 319 -39.42 11.86 3.70
C LEU A 319 -40.10 12.18 5.03
N GLY A 320 -39.51 11.74 6.15
CA GLY A 320 -39.99 12.05 7.50
C GLY A 320 -41.30 11.35 7.88
N ARG A 321 -41.68 10.29 7.16
CA ARG A 321 -42.90 9.51 7.41
C ARG A 321 -42.64 8.02 7.18
N ASN A 322 -43.54 7.16 7.66
CA ASN A 322 -43.54 5.76 7.24
C ASN A 322 -43.96 5.65 5.76
N GLY A 323 -43.42 4.66 5.07
CA GLY A 323 -43.97 4.23 3.79
C GLY A 323 -45.38 3.66 3.99
N ASP A 324 -46.26 3.89 3.03
CA ASP A 324 -47.54 3.18 2.98
C ASP A 324 -47.29 1.70 2.63
N GLN A 325 -48.24 0.83 2.99
CA GLN A 325 -48.06 -0.62 2.86
C GLN A 325 -47.75 -1.04 1.40
N GLY A 326 -48.42 -0.44 0.42
CA GLY A 326 -48.23 -0.73 -1.00
C GLY A 326 -46.84 -0.32 -1.49
N GLY A 327 -46.39 0.89 -1.13
CA GLY A 327 -45.05 1.38 -1.46
C GLY A 327 -43.94 0.54 -0.82
N LEU A 328 -44.09 0.18 0.45
CA LEU A 328 -43.14 -0.69 1.15
C LEU A 328 -43.04 -2.07 0.48
N ASP A 329 -44.17 -2.69 0.15
CA ASP A 329 -44.20 -4.01 -0.50
C ASP A 329 -43.61 -3.97 -1.92
N TYR A 330 -43.89 -2.92 -2.68
CA TYR A 330 -43.35 -2.72 -4.02
C TYR A 330 -41.82 -2.63 -4.00
N TRP A 331 -41.25 -1.69 -3.25
CA TRP A 331 -39.79 -1.51 -3.21
C TRP A 331 -39.06 -2.71 -2.61
N THR A 332 -39.65 -3.34 -1.60
CA THR A 332 -39.13 -4.58 -1.02
C THR A 332 -39.03 -5.66 -2.09
N SER A 333 -40.07 -5.85 -2.89
CA SER A 333 -40.08 -6.86 -3.96
C SER A 333 -39.07 -6.53 -5.06
N GLU A 334 -38.94 -5.26 -5.45
CA GLU A 334 -37.96 -4.83 -6.45
C GLU A 334 -36.51 -5.11 -6.04
N ILE A 335 -36.18 -4.91 -4.75
CA ILE A 335 -34.85 -5.22 -4.20
C ILE A 335 -34.64 -6.74 -4.14
N ILE A 336 -35.63 -7.49 -3.64
CA ILE A 336 -35.49 -8.94 -3.45
C ILE A 336 -35.37 -9.68 -4.78
N ASN A 337 -36.15 -9.27 -5.78
CA ASN A 337 -36.10 -9.82 -7.13
C ASN A 337 -34.87 -9.36 -7.93
N GLY A 338 -34.12 -8.38 -7.42
CA GLY A 338 -32.94 -7.83 -8.09
C GLY A 338 -33.25 -6.88 -9.26
N ASN A 339 -34.51 -6.46 -9.42
CA ASN A 339 -34.94 -5.51 -10.45
C ASN A 339 -34.40 -4.09 -10.18
N LYS A 340 -34.22 -3.74 -8.91
CA LYS A 340 -33.62 -2.48 -8.45
C LYS A 340 -32.57 -2.75 -7.39
N THR A 341 -31.46 -2.02 -7.47
CA THR A 341 -30.50 -2.00 -6.37
C THR A 341 -30.92 -0.99 -5.29
N VAL A 342 -30.32 -1.11 -4.11
CA VAL A 342 -30.53 -0.14 -3.02
C VAL A 342 -30.18 1.29 -3.46
N SER A 343 -29.08 1.48 -4.19
CA SER A 343 -28.72 2.77 -4.78
C SER A 343 -29.79 3.33 -5.72
N ASN A 344 -30.44 2.49 -6.54
CA ASN A 344 -31.52 2.96 -7.41
C ASN A 344 -32.72 3.46 -6.60
N VAL A 345 -33.13 2.73 -5.56
CA VAL A 345 -34.25 3.15 -4.70
C VAL A 345 -33.93 4.47 -3.99
N LEU A 346 -32.70 4.63 -3.47
CA LEU A 346 -32.26 5.87 -2.84
C LEU A 346 -32.19 7.03 -3.84
N GLU A 347 -31.65 6.83 -5.04
CA GLU A 347 -31.62 7.86 -6.11
C GLU A 347 -33.04 8.27 -6.52
N ILE A 348 -33.97 7.33 -6.68
CA ILE A 348 -35.37 7.65 -6.99
C ILE A 348 -35.99 8.48 -5.86
N MET A 349 -35.72 8.12 -4.61
CA MET A 349 -36.28 8.82 -3.44
C MET A 349 -35.77 10.26 -3.34
N ILE A 350 -34.46 10.50 -3.45
CA ILE A 350 -33.90 11.87 -3.36
C ILE A 350 -34.22 12.75 -4.57
N ASN A 351 -34.63 12.15 -5.70
CA ASN A 351 -35.07 12.89 -6.89
C ASN A 351 -36.58 13.08 -6.96
N SER A 352 -37.35 12.49 -6.03
CA SER A 352 -38.80 12.62 -5.98
C SER A 352 -39.24 14.06 -5.67
N ASP A 353 -40.42 14.43 -6.17
CA ASP A 353 -41.00 15.74 -5.89
C ASP A 353 -41.32 15.92 -4.40
N GLU A 354 -41.69 14.84 -3.72
CA GLU A 354 -41.90 14.86 -2.27
C GLU A 354 -40.61 15.23 -1.52
N PHE A 355 -39.49 14.59 -1.88
CA PHE A 355 -38.21 14.93 -1.27
C PHE A 355 -37.78 16.37 -1.60
N LYS A 356 -37.90 16.81 -2.86
CA LYS A 356 -37.60 18.19 -3.27
C LYS A 356 -38.43 19.20 -2.50
N SER A 357 -39.70 18.90 -2.23
CA SER A 357 -40.60 19.77 -1.45
C SER A 357 -40.18 19.95 0.01
N LYS A 358 -39.35 19.06 0.58
CA LYS A 358 -38.80 19.22 1.93
C LYS A 358 -37.86 20.42 2.05
N ASN A 359 -37.26 20.86 0.94
CA ASN A 359 -36.34 21.99 0.89
C ASN A 359 -35.23 21.93 1.96
N TYR A 360 -34.67 20.74 2.18
CA TYR A 360 -33.63 20.56 3.20
C TYR A 360 -32.43 21.46 2.97
N THR A 361 -32.04 22.17 4.03
CA THR A 361 -30.70 22.75 4.15
C THR A 361 -29.64 21.64 4.05
N ASN A 362 -28.38 22.02 3.81
CA ASN A 362 -27.29 21.04 3.74
C ASN A 362 -27.15 20.25 5.04
N GLN A 363 -27.23 20.91 6.20
CA GLN A 363 -27.15 20.25 7.50
C GLN A 363 -28.31 19.28 7.75
N GLU A 364 -29.54 19.65 7.38
CA GLU A 364 -30.71 18.75 7.50
C GLU A 364 -30.60 17.56 6.55
N PHE A 365 -30.09 17.75 5.33
CA PHE A 365 -29.88 16.64 4.41
C PHE A 365 -28.85 15.63 4.93
N VAL A 366 -27.79 16.11 5.60
CA VAL A 366 -26.82 15.23 6.27
C VAL A 366 -27.54 14.37 7.31
N GLN A 367 -28.34 14.98 8.18
CA GLN A 367 -29.10 14.24 9.19
C GLN A 367 -30.10 13.25 8.58
N ALA A 368 -30.81 13.66 7.53
CA ALA A 368 -31.74 12.79 6.80
C ALA A 368 -31.02 11.59 6.16
N THR A 369 -29.81 11.78 5.62
CA THR A 369 -28.99 10.70 5.06
C THR A 369 -28.53 9.72 6.13
N PHE A 370 -28.05 10.20 7.27
CA PHE A 370 -27.61 9.33 8.36
C PHE A 370 -28.78 8.54 8.97
N LYS A 371 -29.93 9.18 9.14
CA LYS A 371 -31.15 8.50 9.59
C LYS A 371 -31.60 7.44 8.58
N SER A 372 -31.52 7.75 7.28
CA SER A 372 -31.92 6.83 6.21
C SER A 372 -30.98 5.64 6.07
N LEU A 373 -29.67 5.80 6.17
CA LEU A 373 -28.71 4.73 5.88
C LEU A 373 -28.30 3.95 7.14
N PHE A 374 -28.19 4.63 8.28
CA PHE A 374 -27.58 4.08 9.49
C PHE A 374 -28.52 4.05 10.70
N ASN A 375 -29.77 4.50 10.54
CA ASN A 375 -30.76 4.61 11.61
C ASN A 375 -30.29 5.42 12.84
N ARG A 376 -29.49 6.46 12.61
CA ARG A 376 -28.94 7.33 13.66
C ARG A 376 -28.75 8.75 13.14
N THR A 377 -28.49 9.69 14.04
CA THR A 377 -28.02 11.03 13.67
C THR A 377 -26.52 11.01 13.38
N ALA A 378 -26.05 11.96 12.57
CA ALA A 378 -24.62 12.22 12.45
C ALA A 378 -24.08 12.74 13.78
N ASP A 379 -22.91 12.27 14.20
CA ASP A 379 -22.17 12.90 15.31
C ASP A 379 -21.69 14.30 14.90
N GLU A 380 -21.23 15.09 15.87
CA GLU A 380 -20.85 16.50 15.66
C GLU A 380 -19.76 16.65 14.57
N SER A 381 -18.78 15.75 14.55
CA SER A 381 -17.68 15.78 13.59
C SER A 381 -18.14 15.43 12.17
N GLY A 382 -18.95 14.38 12.04
CA GLY A 382 -19.53 13.96 10.77
C GLY A 382 -20.50 14.99 10.23
N LEU A 383 -21.34 15.60 11.08
CA LEU A 383 -22.26 16.65 10.69
C LEU A 383 -21.52 17.86 10.12
N LYS A 384 -20.46 18.31 10.80
CA LYS A 384 -19.62 19.42 10.35
C LYS A 384 -18.91 19.10 9.03
N TYR A 385 -18.30 17.92 8.92
CA TYR A 385 -17.59 17.50 7.72
C TYR A 385 -18.52 17.48 6.50
N TRP A 386 -19.64 16.77 6.57
CA TRP A 386 -20.55 16.63 5.43
C TRP A 386 -21.29 17.92 5.09
N THR A 387 -21.59 18.76 6.09
CA THR A 387 -22.17 20.08 5.83
C THR A 387 -21.20 20.96 5.06
N ASN A 388 -19.91 20.98 5.46
CA ASN A 388 -18.86 21.71 4.73
C ASN A 388 -18.63 21.14 3.33
N PHE A 389 -18.68 19.81 3.20
CA PHE A 389 -18.59 19.12 1.91
C PHE A 389 -19.68 19.60 0.95
N LEU A 390 -20.92 19.75 1.39
CA LEU A 390 -22.01 20.28 0.55
C LEU A 390 -21.88 21.79 0.33
N ASN A 391 -21.47 22.55 1.35
CA ASN A 391 -21.30 24.00 1.26
C ASN A 391 -20.19 24.42 0.28
N SER A 392 -19.19 23.56 0.02
CA SER A 392 -18.17 23.82 -1.01
C SER A 392 -18.72 23.76 -2.45
N GLY A 393 -19.92 23.21 -2.62
CA GLY A 393 -20.60 23.06 -3.91
C GLY A 393 -20.70 21.61 -4.40
N ASN A 394 -20.23 20.62 -3.64
CA ASN A 394 -20.48 19.21 -3.97
C ASN A 394 -21.97 18.87 -3.81
N SER A 395 -22.49 17.99 -4.67
CA SER A 395 -23.90 17.68 -4.68
C SER A 395 -24.33 16.70 -3.58
N LYS A 396 -25.62 16.75 -3.23
CA LYS A 396 -26.28 15.76 -2.36
C LYS A 396 -26.13 14.33 -2.89
N ARG A 397 -26.12 14.18 -4.23
CA ARG A 397 -25.87 12.90 -4.92
C ARG A 397 -24.45 12.40 -4.69
N PHE A 398 -23.45 13.28 -4.77
CA PHE A 398 -22.07 12.91 -4.50
C PHE A 398 -21.87 12.47 -3.06
N MET A 399 -22.42 13.22 -2.09
CA MET A 399 -22.40 12.81 -0.68
C MET A 399 -23.03 11.42 -0.51
N LEU A 400 -24.25 11.21 -1.03
CA LEU A 400 -24.96 9.95 -0.91
C LEU A 400 -24.16 8.78 -1.50
N SER A 401 -23.49 8.98 -2.64
CA SER A 401 -22.61 7.95 -3.24
C SER A 401 -21.52 7.50 -2.26
N LYS A 402 -20.85 8.44 -1.59
CA LYS A 402 -19.80 8.16 -0.60
C LYS A 402 -20.35 7.44 0.63
N ASN A 403 -21.53 7.83 1.12
CA ASN A 403 -22.13 7.16 2.27
C ASN A 403 -22.59 5.72 1.95
N ILE A 404 -23.10 5.46 0.74
CA ILE A 404 -23.44 4.10 0.29
C ILE A 404 -22.18 3.23 0.11
N GLU A 405 -21.06 3.84 -0.26
CA GLU A 405 -19.76 3.15 -0.39
C GLU A 405 -19.12 2.80 0.96
N SER A 406 -19.59 3.38 2.06
CA SER A 406 -19.03 3.16 3.40
C SER A 406 -19.10 1.70 3.88
N SER A 407 -18.10 1.29 4.67
CA SER A 407 -18.04 -0.02 5.31
C SER A 407 -19.20 -0.26 6.29
N GLU A 408 -19.66 0.80 6.97
CA GLU A 408 -20.81 0.75 7.87
C GLU A 408 -22.09 0.36 7.11
N PHE A 409 -22.36 1.02 5.98
CA PHE A 409 -23.55 0.69 5.19
C PHE A 409 -23.45 -0.70 4.56
N ASN A 410 -22.26 -1.11 4.10
CA ASN A 410 -22.03 -2.47 3.61
C ASN A 410 -22.35 -3.51 4.68
N SER A 411 -21.92 -3.28 5.92
CA SER A 411 -22.20 -4.19 7.04
C SER A 411 -23.70 -4.33 7.31
N ILE A 412 -24.46 -3.24 7.18
CA ILE A 412 -25.93 -3.27 7.30
C ILE A 412 -26.54 -4.15 6.20
N LEU A 413 -26.14 -3.95 4.94
CA LEU A 413 -26.65 -4.72 3.82
C LEU A 413 -26.26 -6.19 3.89
N ASP A 414 -25.03 -6.50 4.31
CA ASP A 414 -24.51 -7.86 4.47
C ASP A 414 -25.29 -8.63 5.56
N ASN A 415 -25.62 -7.98 6.68
CA ASN A 415 -26.43 -8.59 7.74
C ASN A 415 -27.84 -8.97 7.24
N ILE A 416 -28.41 -8.13 6.37
CA ILE A 416 -29.69 -8.42 5.70
C ILE A 416 -29.50 -9.49 4.61
N GLY A 417 -28.34 -9.55 3.96
CA GLY A 417 -28.04 -10.45 2.85
C GLY A 417 -28.28 -9.83 1.47
N ILE A 418 -28.34 -8.49 1.39
CA ILE A 418 -28.43 -7.76 0.13
C ILE A 418 -27.03 -7.67 -0.48
N LYS A 419 -26.75 -8.51 -1.48
CA LYS A 419 -25.42 -8.57 -2.11
C LYS A 419 -25.15 -7.50 -3.15
N ASN A 420 -26.20 -7.01 -3.83
CA ASN A 420 -26.07 -6.00 -4.87
C ASN A 420 -26.69 -4.68 -4.43
N LYS A 421 -25.86 -3.80 -3.86
CA LYS A 421 -26.29 -2.43 -3.49
C LYS A 421 -26.34 -1.48 -4.69
N GLY A 422 -25.61 -1.77 -5.77
CA GLY A 422 -25.41 -0.89 -6.91
C GLY A 422 -24.43 0.27 -6.65
N THR A 423 -24.32 1.18 -7.60
CA THR A 423 -23.45 2.37 -7.53
C THR A 423 -24.21 3.60 -7.98
N ILE A 424 -23.88 4.75 -7.39
CA ILE A 424 -24.36 6.05 -7.86
C ILE A 424 -23.29 6.62 -8.80
N THR A 425 -23.67 6.93 -10.04
CA THR A 425 -22.74 7.57 -10.98
C THR A 425 -22.62 9.05 -10.64
N VAL A 426 -21.40 9.51 -10.36
CA VAL A 426 -21.12 10.90 -9.98
C VAL A 426 -20.47 11.62 -11.16
N THR A 427 -21.03 12.77 -11.55
CA THR A 427 -20.50 13.61 -12.64
C THR A 427 -19.48 14.64 -12.11
N LEU A 428 -18.78 15.34 -13.01
CA LEU A 428 -17.94 16.47 -12.61
C LEU A 428 -18.76 17.61 -11.99
N GLU A 429 -20.01 17.82 -12.43
CA GLU A 429 -20.94 18.78 -11.82
C GLU A 429 -21.27 18.40 -10.38
N ASP A 430 -21.46 17.10 -10.10
CA ASP A 430 -21.66 16.61 -8.74
C ASP A 430 -20.44 16.85 -7.82
N LYS A 431 -19.24 16.93 -8.42
CA LYS A 431 -17.95 17.19 -7.76
C LYS A 431 -17.49 18.65 -7.90
N ARG A 432 -18.42 19.59 -8.13
CA ARG A 432 -18.11 21.01 -8.32
C ARG A 432 -17.29 21.61 -7.16
N GLY A 433 -17.52 21.17 -5.93
CA GLY A 433 -16.73 21.60 -4.77
C GLY A 433 -15.26 21.17 -4.85
N GLU A 434 -14.99 19.97 -5.35
CA GLU A 434 -13.61 19.49 -5.58
C GLU A 434 -12.90 20.29 -6.68
N ALA A 435 -13.61 20.58 -7.78
CA ALA A 435 -13.07 21.44 -8.84
C ALA A 435 -12.80 22.86 -8.33
N LYS A 436 -13.67 23.41 -7.48
CA LYS A 436 -13.48 24.72 -6.84
C LYS A 436 -12.28 24.73 -5.89
N ASN A 437 -12.10 23.68 -5.09
CA ASN A 437 -10.95 23.53 -4.21
C ASN A 437 -9.63 23.51 -5.02
N LEU A 438 -9.62 22.82 -6.17
CA LEU A 438 -8.48 22.83 -7.09
C LEU A 438 -8.20 24.24 -7.64
N VAL A 439 -9.24 24.99 -8.04
CA VAL A 439 -9.07 26.39 -8.47
C VAL A 439 -8.52 27.25 -7.35
N ASN A 440 -9.03 27.12 -6.12
CA ASN A 440 -8.52 27.88 -4.98
C ASN A 440 -7.05 27.54 -4.68
N GLN A 441 -6.65 26.28 -4.89
CA GLN A 441 -5.24 25.90 -4.80
C GLN A 441 -4.37 26.66 -5.80
N PHE A 442 -4.85 26.89 -7.03
CA PHE A 442 -4.14 27.72 -8.01
C PHE A 442 -3.94 29.15 -7.49
N TYR A 443 -4.98 29.77 -6.92
CA TYR A 443 -4.89 31.08 -6.29
C TYR A 443 -3.86 31.10 -5.15
N LEU A 444 -3.93 30.13 -4.23
CA LEU A 444 -3.04 30.03 -3.08
C LEU A 444 -1.57 29.81 -3.47
N GLY A 445 -1.33 29.04 -4.53
CA GLY A 445 0.02 28.75 -5.02
C GLY A 445 0.63 29.91 -5.80
N PHE A 446 -0.09 30.43 -6.79
CA PHE A 446 0.44 31.45 -7.69
C PHE A 446 0.33 32.86 -7.10
N LEU A 447 -0.79 33.21 -6.46
CA LEU A 447 -1.08 34.58 -6.04
C LEU A 447 -0.92 34.79 -4.53
N GLY A 448 -0.83 33.69 -3.76
CA GLY A 448 -0.58 33.72 -2.32
C GLY A 448 -1.78 34.15 -1.49
N ARG A 449 -2.99 34.02 -2.03
CA ARG A 449 -4.27 34.35 -1.37
C ARG A 449 -5.36 33.40 -1.81
N ASP A 450 -6.46 33.35 -1.08
CA ASP A 450 -7.68 32.71 -1.57
C ASP A 450 -8.25 33.47 -2.77
N GLY A 451 -8.88 32.74 -3.67
CA GLY A 451 -9.72 33.33 -4.70
C GLY A 451 -10.94 33.99 -4.06
N ASP A 452 -11.32 35.17 -4.55
CA ASP A 452 -12.63 35.70 -4.21
C ASP A 452 -13.74 34.81 -4.78
N GLN A 453 -14.92 34.85 -4.17
CA GLN A 453 -16.02 33.95 -4.53
C GLN A 453 -16.37 34.01 -6.02
N SER A 454 -16.40 35.22 -6.60
CA SER A 454 -16.72 35.43 -8.02
C SER A 454 -15.66 34.80 -8.94
N GLY A 455 -14.37 34.98 -8.62
CA GLY A 455 -13.26 34.36 -9.35
C GLY A 455 -13.25 32.83 -9.24
N LEU A 456 -13.48 32.30 -8.04
CA LEU A 456 -13.61 30.86 -7.81
C LEU A 456 -14.77 30.28 -8.62
N ASP A 457 -15.95 30.91 -8.56
CA ASP A 457 -17.13 30.47 -9.29
C ASP A 457 -16.92 30.54 -10.81
N TYR A 458 -16.34 31.62 -11.32
CA TYR A 458 -16.03 31.79 -12.74
C TYR A 458 -15.14 30.67 -13.27
N TRP A 459 -13.95 30.47 -12.69
CA TRP A 459 -13.01 29.46 -13.18
C TRP A 459 -13.52 28.03 -12.98
N THR A 460 -14.24 27.79 -11.88
CA THR A 460 -14.87 26.48 -11.65
C THR A 460 -15.92 26.20 -12.73
N ASN A 461 -16.77 27.18 -13.08
CA ASN A 461 -17.77 27.04 -14.14
C ASN A 461 -17.12 26.77 -15.50
N GLU A 462 -16.03 27.45 -15.83
CA GLU A 462 -15.33 27.26 -17.10
C GLU A 462 -14.69 25.87 -17.22
N ILE A 463 -14.14 25.33 -16.11
CA ILE A 463 -13.58 23.96 -16.08
C ILE A 463 -14.70 22.92 -16.12
N VAL A 464 -15.73 23.05 -15.28
CA VAL A 464 -16.81 22.07 -15.15
C VAL A 464 -17.66 21.99 -16.42
N SER A 465 -17.92 23.12 -17.08
CA SER A 465 -18.64 23.17 -18.37
C SER A 465 -17.77 22.74 -19.56
N GLY A 466 -16.45 22.58 -19.35
CA GLY A 466 -15.50 22.20 -20.39
C GLY A 466 -15.12 23.32 -21.36
N HIS A 467 -15.53 24.58 -21.12
CA HIS A 467 -15.18 25.73 -21.95
C HIS A 467 -13.69 26.10 -21.87
N GLN A 468 -13.05 25.86 -20.72
CA GLN A 468 -11.62 26.06 -20.53
C GLN A 468 -10.93 24.79 -20.08
N THR A 469 -9.64 24.72 -20.41
CA THR A 469 -8.77 23.67 -19.92
C THR A 469 -8.04 24.12 -18.66
N VAL A 470 -7.66 23.17 -17.80
CA VAL A 470 -6.84 23.46 -16.61
C VAL A 470 -5.53 24.16 -16.98
N ALA A 471 -4.88 23.72 -18.07
CA ALA A 471 -3.69 24.35 -18.60
C ALA A 471 -3.88 25.84 -18.87
N LYS A 472 -5.03 26.23 -19.46
CA LYS A 472 -5.32 27.62 -19.80
C LYS A 472 -5.58 28.49 -18.58
N VAL A 473 -6.21 27.92 -17.55
CA VAL A 473 -6.38 28.60 -16.26
C VAL A 473 -5.01 28.86 -15.61
N LEU A 474 -4.14 27.85 -15.55
CA LEU A 474 -2.78 28.00 -15.01
C LEU A 474 -1.93 29.01 -15.79
N GLU A 475 -1.99 28.97 -17.13
CA GLU A 475 -1.34 29.98 -17.96
C GLU A 475 -1.88 31.39 -17.69
N SER A 476 -3.18 31.54 -17.42
CA SER A 476 -3.78 32.83 -17.08
C SER A 476 -3.31 33.34 -15.73
N MET A 477 -3.14 32.45 -14.74
CA MET A 477 -2.62 32.81 -13.41
C MET A 477 -1.18 33.29 -13.49
N ILE A 478 -0.27 32.54 -14.12
CA ILE A 478 1.16 32.88 -14.17
C ILE A 478 1.45 34.11 -15.05
N ASN A 479 0.61 34.37 -16.06
CA ASN A 479 0.75 35.54 -16.93
C ASN A 479 -0.05 36.76 -16.45
N SER A 480 -0.79 36.64 -15.35
CA SER A 480 -1.56 37.75 -14.78
C SER A 480 -0.65 38.89 -14.34
N ASP A 481 -1.17 40.12 -14.40
CA ASP A 481 -0.45 41.30 -13.90
C ASP A 481 -0.22 41.19 -12.39
N GLU A 482 -1.13 40.55 -11.65
CA GLU A 482 -0.96 40.26 -10.23
C GLU A 482 0.28 39.38 -9.98
N PHE A 483 0.42 38.26 -10.70
CA PHE A 483 1.60 37.39 -10.55
C PHE A 483 2.89 38.12 -10.93
N LYS A 484 2.88 38.85 -12.06
CA LYS A 484 4.04 39.63 -12.52
C LYS A 484 4.44 40.73 -11.52
N SER A 485 3.48 41.37 -10.87
CA SER A 485 3.73 42.43 -9.88
C SER A 485 4.43 41.93 -8.61
N LYS A 486 4.39 40.62 -8.32
CA LYS A 486 5.08 40.02 -7.17
C LYS A 486 6.61 40.03 -7.32
N ASN A 487 7.12 40.15 -8.55
CA ASN A 487 8.55 40.12 -8.85
C ASN A 487 9.28 38.92 -8.20
N TYR A 488 8.67 37.74 -8.27
CA TYR A 488 9.19 36.54 -7.66
C TYR A 488 10.56 36.15 -8.23
N THR A 489 11.46 35.68 -7.36
CA THR A 489 12.69 35.02 -7.79
C THR A 489 12.36 33.68 -8.47
N ASN A 490 13.31 33.14 -9.23
CA ASN A 490 13.17 31.82 -9.86
C ASN A 490 12.78 30.71 -8.86
N GLU A 491 13.37 30.74 -7.66
CA GLU A 491 13.04 29.82 -6.57
C GLU A 491 11.56 29.95 -6.16
N GLN A 492 11.10 31.19 -5.96
CA GLN A 492 9.72 31.46 -5.56
C GLN A 492 8.72 31.04 -6.64
N VAL A 493 9.03 31.25 -7.92
CA VAL A 493 8.19 30.81 -9.03
C VAL A 493 8.03 29.29 -9.04
N ILE A 494 9.10 28.52 -8.85
CA ILE A 494 9.01 27.05 -8.78
C ILE A 494 8.15 26.62 -7.57
N LYS A 495 8.37 27.21 -6.40
CA LYS A 495 7.55 26.92 -5.21
C LYS A 495 6.07 27.22 -5.44
N CYS A 496 5.76 28.35 -6.10
CA CYS A 496 4.40 28.69 -6.51
C CYS A 496 3.79 27.64 -7.44
N MET A 497 4.54 27.09 -8.39
CA MET A 497 4.04 26.03 -9.28
C MET A 497 3.77 24.72 -8.54
N PHE A 498 4.64 24.31 -7.63
CA PHE A 498 4.43 23.11 -6.81
C PHE A 498 3.20 23.27 -5.90
N LYS A 499 3.12 24.38 -5.18
CA LYS A 499 2.00 24.67 -4.30
C LYS A 499 0.70 24.84 -5.08
N GLY A 500 0.75 25.52 -6.21
CA GLY A 500 -0.41 25.82 -7.05
C GLY A 500 -0.93 24.59 -7.76
N VAL A 501 -0.07 23.86 -8.47
CA VAL A 501 -0.49 22.72 -9.29
C VAL A 501 -0.63 21.45 -8.45
N LEU A 502 0.39 21.09 -7.67
CA LEU A 502 0.41 19.83 -6.94
C LEU A 502 -0.27 19.95 -5.56
N GLY A 503 -0.21 21.12 -4.93
CA GLY A 503 -0.80 21.34 -3.60
C GLY A 503 0.16 21.08 -2.44
N ARG A 504 1.46 21.06 -2.73
CA ARG A 504 2.53 20.80 -1.76
C ARG A 504 3.76 21.64 -2.09
N GLU A 505 4.69 21.74 -1.14
CA GLU A 505 6.00 22.32 -1.40
C GLU A 505 6.88 21.36 -2.22
N ALA A 506 7.82 21.91 -2.98
CA ALA A 506 8.88 21.12 -3.59
C ALA A 506 9.83 20.64 -2.49
N ASP A 507 10.22 19.36 -2.53
CA ASP A 507 11.37 18.92 -1.75
C ASP A 507 12.66 19.55 -2.29
N GLU A 508 13.72 19.54 -1.48
CA GLU A 508 14.98 20.21 -1.79
C GLU A 508 15.62 19.68 -3.09
N SER A 509 15.53 18.38 -3.34
CA SER A 509 16.09 17.76 -4.53
C SER A 509 15.33 18.17 -5.80
N GLY A 510 14.00 18.18 -5.74
CA GLY A 510 13.13 18.65 -6.81
C GLY A 510 13.31 20.13 -7.07
N LEU A 511 13.40 20.96 -6.02
CA LEU A 511 13.66 22.39 -6.17
C LEU A 511 15.02 22.66 -6.84
N ASN A 512 16.08 21.96 -6.41
CA ASN A 512 17.40 22.08 -7.03
C ASN A 512 17.38 21.64 -8.50
N TYR A 513 16.69 20.55 -8.83
CA TYR A 513 16.52 20.09 -10.20
C TYR A 513 15.85 21.15 -11.08
N TRP A 514 14.71 21.71 -10.66
CA TRP A 514 13.99 22.71 -11.44
C TRP A 514 14.73 24.03 -11.56
N LEU A 515 15.43 24.45 -10.50
CA LEU A 515 16.32 25.62 -10.56
C LEU A 515 17.45 25.39 -11.57
N ASN A 516 18.04 24.19 -11.61
CA ASN A 516 19.04 23.82 -12.62
C ASN A 516 18.48 23.88 -14.04
N GLN A 517 17.21 23.48 -14.26
CA GLN A 517 16.56 23.64 -15.56
C GLN A 517 16.41 25.12 -15.94
N LEU A 518 16.00 25.99 -15.01
CA LEU A 518 15.87 27.43 -15.26
C LEU A 518 17.21 28.08 -15.59
N ILE A 519 18.25 27.84 -14.77
CA ILE A 519 19.55 28.46 -15.02
C ILE A 519 20.21 27.89 -16.29
N SER A 520 19.83 26.67 -16.71
CA SER A 520 20.22 26.09 -18.00
C SER A 520 19.53 26.73 -19.22
N GLY A 521 18.63 27.68 -19.01
CA GLY A 521 17.96 28.44 -20.07
C GLY A 521 16.51 28.05 -20.35
N LYS A 522 15.96 27.02 -19.68
CA LYS A 522 14.54 26.64 -19.85
C LYS A 522 13.63 27.69 -19.22
N SER A 523 12.44 27.89 -19.81
CA SER A 523 11.50 28.92 -19.34
C SER A 523 10.60 28.44 -18.19
N ASN A 524 9.96 29.39 -17.49
CA ASN A 524 8.90 29.07 -16.53
C ASN A 524 7.74 28.30 -17.19
N LYS A 525 7.48 28.55 -18.48
CA LYS A 525 6.44 27.85 -19.25
C LYS A 525 6.80 26.38 -19.45
N TYR A 526 8.08 26.09 -19.71
CA TYR A 526 8.58 24.71 -19.76
C TYR A 526 8.31 23.99 -18.44
N ILE A 527 8.71 24.57 -17.31
CA ILE A 527 8.54 23.93 -16.00
C ILE A 527 7.06 23.71 -15.66
N LEU A 528 6.20 24.71 -15.92
CA LEU A 528 4.76 24.57 -15.73
C LEU A 528 4.19 23.44 -16.59
N ASN A 529 4.64 23.30 -17.84
CA ASN A 529 4.24 22.18 -18.71
C ASN A 529 4.66 20.82 -18.13
N GLU A 530 5.89 20.69 -17.64
CA GLU A 530 6.35 19.42 -17.07
C GLU A 530 5.56 19.05 -15.82
N ILE A 531 5.30 20.00 -14.91
CA ILE A 531 4.50 19.75 -13.70
C ILE A 531 3.05 19.43 -14.06
N LEU A 532 2.46 20.16 -15.02
CA LEU A 532 1.12 19.90 -15.54
C LEU A 532 0.97 18.47 -16.10
N ASN A 533 2.03 17.93 -16.71
CA ASN A 533 2.04 16.60 -17.30
C ASN A 533 2.57 15.51 -16.35
N SER A 534 2.85 15.86 -15.08
CA SER A 534 3.27 14.88 -14.08
C SER A 534 2.13 13.90 -13.75
N ASN A 535 2.49 12.64 -13.48
CA ASN A 535 1.52 11.63 -13.04
C ASN A 535 0.75 12.08 -11.78
N GLU A 536 1.43 12.75 -10.86
CA GLU A 536 0.83 13.27 -9.63
C GLU A 536 -0.33 14.24 -9.92
N PHE A 537 -0.15 15.17 -10.87
CA PHE A 537 -1.23 16.08 -11.23
C PHE A 537 -2.34 15.39 -12.03
N LEU A 538 -1.98 14.45 -12.91
CA LEU A 538 -2.96 13.68 -13.68
C LEU A 538 -3.86 12.85 -12.77
N ASP A 539 -3.31 12.20 -11.75
CA ASP A 539 -4.06 11.43 -10.77
C ASP A 539 -5.05 12.31 -10.01
N LYS A 540 -4.63 13.53 -9.63
CA LYS A 540 -5.50 14.52 -9.00
C LYS A 540 -6.66 14.94 -9.90
N LEU A 541 -6.41 15.22 -11.17
CA LEU A 541 -7.47 15.57 -12.12
C LEU A 541 -8.44 14.39 -12.32
N ASN A 542 -7.93 13.16 -12.38
CA ASN A 542 -8.73 11.94 -12.50
C ASN A 542 -9.63 11.71 -11.29
N GLU A 543 -9.13 11.93 -10.07
CA GLU A 543 -9.92 11.82 -8.84
C GLU A 543 -11.11 12.80 -8.83
N ILE A 544 -10.88 14.04 -9.27
CA ILE A 544 -11.92 15.07 -9.40
C ILE A 544 -12.84 14.77 -10.59
N GLY A 545 -12.38 14.03 -11.60
CA GLY A 545 -13.12 13.73 -12.83
C GLY A 545 -12.95 14.79 -13.93
N ILE A 546 -11.91 15.62 -13.85
CA ILE A 546 -11.58 16.62 -14.88
C ILE A 546 -10.84 15.92 -16.02
N LYS A 547 -11.51 15.76 -17.16
CA LYS A 547 -10.93 15.15 -18.36
C LYS A 547 -10.19 16.14 -19.25
N ASN A 548 -10.61 17.41 -19.25
CA ASN A 548 -10.05 18.44 -20.13
C ASN A 548 -8.87 19.18 -19.48
N LYS A 549 -7.73 18.50 -19.33
CA LYS A 549 -6.48 19.13 -18.84
C LYS A 549 -5.99 20.22 -19.81
N GLY A 550 -6.09 19.97 -21.11
CA GLY A 550 -5.43 20.78 -22.15
C GLY A 550 -3.91 20.64 -22.13
N ASN A 551 -3.23 21.41 -23.00
CA ASN A 551 -1.77 21.36 -23.16
C ASN A 551 -1.19 22.78 -23.16
N ILE A 552 0.07 22.88 -22.75
CA ILE A 552 0.86 24.10 -22.86
C ILE A 552 1.79 23.94 -24.05
N THR A 553 1.63 24.78 -25.07
CA THR A 553 2.50 24.73 -26.28
C THR A 553 3.83 25.40 -25.99
N LEU A 554 4.92 24.64 -26.10
CA LEU A 554 6.29 25.14 -25.94
C LEU A 554 6.89 25.55 -27.29
N SER A 555 7.64 26.64 -27.30
CA SER A 555 8.48 27.08 -28.41
C SER A 555 9.92 26.59 -28.23
N ASP A 556 10.74 26.63 -29.28
CA ASP A 556 12.18 26.30 -29.18
C ASP A 556 12.88 27.16 -28.11
N LYS A 557 12.44 28.41 -27.94
CA LYS A 557 12.96 29.31 -26.91
C LYS A 557 12.64 28.84 -25.49
N ASP A 558 11.55 28.11 -25.29
CA ASP A 558 11.19 27.58 -23.97
C ASP A 558 12.06 26.39 -23.54
N ILE A 559 12.65 25.68 -24.52
CA ILE A 559 13.36 24.41 -24.33
C ILE A 559 14.88 24.57 -24.51
N SER A 560 15.31 25.47 -25.39
CA SER A 560 16.72 25.62 -25.79
C SER A 560 17.61 26.09 -24.64
N SER A 561 18.74 25.37 -24.44
CA SER A 561 19.82 25.83 -23.58
C SER A 561 20.70 26.82 -24.34
N THR A 562 20.77 28.07 -23.87
CA THR A 562 21.62 29.13 -24.46
C THR A 562 22.94 29.31 -23.71
N VAL A 563 23.22 28.45 -22.73
CA VAL A 563 24.34 28.61 -21.79
C VAL A 563 25.28 27.43 -21.88
N ALA A 564 26.56 27.67 -21.60
CA ALA A 564 27.53 26.60 -21.50
C ALA A 564 27.38 25.88 -20.15
N LYS A 565 27.76 24.61 -20.07
CA LYS A 565 27.70 23.80 -18.84
C LYS A 565 29.02 23.15 -18.56
N ALA A 566 29.38 23.14 -17.28
CA ALA A 566 30.59 22.51 -16.80
C ALA A 566 30.33 21.72 -15.52
N ARG A 567 31.26 20.82 -15.20
CA ARG A 567 31.23 19.99 -14.00
C ARG A 567 32.49 20.19 -13.19
N ILE A 568 32.35 20.24 -11.87
CA ILE A 568 33.47 20.23 -10.93
C ILE A 568 34.07 18.82 -10.90
N ILE A 569 35.35 18.71 -11.17
CA ILE A 569 36.08 17.45 -11.26
C ILE A 569 37.33 17.50 -10.39
N ASP A 570 37.85 16.31 -10.07
CA ASP A 570 39.13 16.06 -9.42
C ASP A 570 39.25 16.59 -7.97
N GLU A 571 38.81 17.81 -7.65
CA GLU A 571 38.83 18.42 -6.32
C GLU A 571 37.59 19.31 -6.06
N PRO A 572 37.09 19.42 -4.80
CA PRO A 572 36.03 20.36 -4.44
C PRO A 572 36.46 21.81 -4.67
N MET A 573 35.58 22.64 -5.24
CA MET A 573 35.92 24.00 -5.66
C MET A 573 35.14 25.09 -4.92
N ASN A 574 35.87 26.11 -4.44
CA ASN A 574 35.26 27.30 -3.88
C ASN A 574 34.74 28.23 -4.99
N LEU A 575 33.44 28.47 -4.99
CA LEU A 575 32.81 29.56 -5.72
C LEU A 575 33.10 30.87 -4.99
N ARG A 576 33.62 31.87 -5.71
CA ARG A 576 34.13 33.11 -5.13
C ARG A 576 33.41 34.34 -5.66
N ASP A 577 33.41 35.42 -4.89
CA ASP A 577 32.78 36.70 -5.29
C ASP A 577 33.60 37.49 -6.33
N LYS A 578 34.90 37.17 -6.47
CA LYS A 578 35.84 37.77 -7.43
C LYS A 578 36.75 36.70 -8.03
N PRO A 579 37.29 36.91 -9.26
CA PRO A 579 38.21 35.97 -9.92
C PRO A 579 39.63 36.06 -9.33
N SER A 580 39.78 35.73 -8.04
CA SER A 580 41.09 35.64 -7.38
C SER A 580 41.09 34.57 -6.29
N GLN A 581 42.19 33.82 -6.15
CA GLN A 581 42.37 32.87 -5.03
C GLN A 581 42.69 33.58 -3.71
N LYS A 582 43.40 34.72 -3.78
CA LYS A 582 43.93 35.43 -2.60
C LYS A 582 43.07 36.61 -2.14
N HIS A 583 42.36 37.26 -3.05
CA HIS A 583 41.65 38.52 -2.78
C HIS A 583 40.14 38.41 -3.07
N SER A 584 39.51 37.32 -2.61
CA SER A 584 38.08 37.06 -2.76
C SER A 584 37.49 36.36 -1.54
N ASN A 585 36.18 36.51 -1.35
CA ASN A 585 35.42 35.75 -0.38
C ASN A 585 34.88 34.46 -1.01
N VAL A 586 34.80 33.40 -0.22
CA VAL A 586 34.14 32.15 -0.61
C VAL A 586 32.63 32.32 -0.41
N LEU A 587 31.86 32.19 -1.49
CA LEU A 587 30.40 32.20 -1.48
C LEU A 587 29.83 30.84 -1.10
N LYS A 588 30.41 29.78 -1.67
CA LYS A 588 30.02 28.38 -1.43
C LYS A 588 31.13 27.43 -1.89
N THR A 589 31.23 26.26 -1.27
CA THR A 589 32.10 25.18 -1.76
C THR A 589 31.27 24.17 -2.53
N MET A 590 31.67 23.88 -3.77
CA MET A 590 31.04 22.95 -4.69
C MET A 590 31.75 21.59 -4.61
N PRO A 591 31.03 20.48 -4.37
CA PRO A 591 31.63 19.16 -4.34
C PRO A 591 32.05 18.70 -5.74
N ILE A 592 32.91 17.66 -5.79
CA ILE A 592 33.19 16.93 -7.03
C ILE A 592 31.87 16.36 -7.58
N GLY A 593 31.67 16.50 -8.88
CA GLY A 593 30.44 16.12 -9.57
C GLY A 593 29.38 17.22 -9.64
N ALA A 594 29.58 18.37 -8.97
CA ALA A 594 28.65 19.49 -9.06
C ALA A 594 28.59 20.07 -10.49
N ASP A 595 27.38 20.21 -11.01
CA ASP A 595 27.13 20.87 -12.29
C ASP A 595 26.95 22.38 -12.11
N VAL A 596 27.54 23.15 -13.03
CA VAL A 596 27.47 24.60 -13.07
C VAL A 596 27.14 25.09 -14.47
N VAL A 597 26.40 26.21 -14.52
CA VAL A 597 26.18 26.93 -15.76
C VAL A 597 27.27 27.98 -15.92
N VAL A 598 27.99 27.93 -17.03
CA VAL A 598 29.07 28.87 -17.36
C VAL A 598 28.48 30.04 -18.13
N LEU A 599 28.68 31.24 -17.58
CA LEU A 599 28.21 32.50 -18.13
C LEU A 599 29.26 33.20 -19.00
N ASP A 600 30.53 33.13 -18.59
CA ASP A 600 31.63 33.85 -19.25
C ASP A 600 33.00 33.31 -18.82
N ARG A 601 34.02 33.53 -19.64
CA ARG A 601 35.45 33.37 -19.29
C ARG A 601 35.99 34.69 -18.77
N VAL A 602 36.72 34.66 -17.65
CA VAL A 602 37.17 35.89 -16.98
C VAL A 602 38.65 35.82 -16.62
N LYS A 603 39.35 36.94 -16.83
CA LYS A 603 40.73 37.12 -16.39
C LYS A 603 40.81 37.32 -14.87
N GLY A 604 41.57 36.47 -14.19
CA GLY A 604 41.91 36.59 -12.77
C GLY A 604 43.42 36.49 -12.53
N ASP A 605 43.80 36.12 -11.30
CA ASP A 605 45.18 35.68 -10.98
C ASP A 605 45.54 34.35 -11.66
N ILE A 606 44.53 33.53 -11.94
CA ILE A 606 44.52 32.38 -12.84
C ILE A 606 43.28 32.45 -13.75
N PRO A 607 43.10 31.57 -14.74
CA PRO A 607 41.86 31.53 -15.51
C PRO A 607 40.63 31.18 -14.65
N TYR A 608 39.53 31.93 -14.84
CA TYR A 608 38.24 31.71 -14.17
C TYR A 608 37.09 31.57 -15.16
N TYR A 609 36.06 30.85 -14.74
CA TYR A 609 34.72 30.96 -15.29
C TYR A 609 33.83 31.73 -14.33
N LYS A 610 33.01 32.63 -14.85
CA LYS A 610 31.84 33.15 -14.14
C LYS A 610 30.72 32.13 -14.28
N VAL A 611 30.16 31.66 -13.16
CA VAL A 611 29.21 30.54 -13.15
C VAL A 611 27.99 30.80 -12.26
N LYS A 612 26.90 30.09 -12.57
CA LYS A 612 25.78 29.87 -11.67
C LYS A 612 25.80 28.44 -11.13
N TYR A 613 25.58 28.29 -9.84
CA TYR A 613 25.52 27.01 -9.14
C TYR A 613 24.26 26.95 -8.28
N VAL A 614 23.54 25.83 -8.34
CA VAL A 614 22.34 25.61 -7.51
C VAL A 614 22.70 24.68 -6.37
N ASN A 615 22.43 25.14 -5.14
CA ASN A 615 22.53 24.29 -3.96
C ASN A 615 21.63 24.80 -2.84
N ASP A 616 21.07 23.87 -2.07
CA ASP A 616 20.19 24.13 -0.94
C ASP A 616 19.03 25.08 -1.28
N GLY A 617 18.42 24.87 -2.45
CA GLY A 617 17.31 25.69 -2.98
C GLY A 617 17.70 27.09 -3.43
N LYS A 618 18.99 27.43 -3.46
CA LYS A 618 19.51 28.76 -3.80
C LYS A 618 20.38 28.73 -5.04
N VAL A 619 20.29 29.81 -5.81
CA VAL A 619 21.20 30.08 -6.93
C VAL A 619 22.34 30.96 -6.42
N TYR A 620 23.56 30.47 -6.53
CA TYR A 620 24.79 31.23 -6.30
C TYR A 620 25.37 31.65 -7.64
N GLU A 621 25.76 32.92 -7.76
CA GLU A 621 26.51 33.44 -8.91
C GLU A 621 27.87 33.92 -8.44
N GLY A 622 28.94 33.47 -9.11
CA GLY A 622 30.30 33.80 -8.72
C GLY A 622 31.34 33.33 -9.73
N TYR A 623 32.58 33.20 -9.27
CA TYR A 623 33.73 32.82 -10.08
C TYR A 623 34.35 31.53 -9.56
N VAL A 624 34.65 30.61 -10.47
CA VAL A 624 35.35 29.35 -10.18
C VAL A 624 36.61 29.27 -11.03
N SER A 625 37.73 28.89 -10.42
CA SER A 625 39.00 28.73 -11.12
C SER A 625 38.97 27.49 -11.99
N VAL A 626 39.46 27.60 -13.23
CA VAL A 626 39.55 26.45 -14.15
C VAL A 626 40.59 25.44 -13.68
N TYR A 627 41.66 25.93 -13.04
CA TYR A 627 42.78 25.14 -12.55
C TYR A 627 42.94 25.29 -11.04
N PHE A 628 43.30 24.20 -10.34
CA PHE A 628 43.64 24.22 -8.93
C PHE A 628 44.69 23.14 -8.63
N ALA A 629 45.69 23.48 -7.82
CA ALA A 629 46.80 22.58 -7.47
C ALA A 629 47.50 21.89 -8.67
N GLY A 630 47.51 22.54 -9.84
CA GLY A 630 48.10 22.00 -11.06
C GLY A 630 47.20 21.03 -11.86
N ALA A 631 45.95 20.81 -11.42
CA ALA A 631 44.95 20.02 -12.13
C ALA A 631 43.85 20.90 -12.73
N THR A 632 43.17 20.40 -13.77
CA THR A 632 41.92 20.98 -14.28
C THR A 632 40.78 20.51 -13.38
N VAL A 633 40.02 21.45 -12.83
CA VAL A 633 38.98 21.17 -11.84
C VAL A 633 37.57 21.57 -12.29
N VAL A 634 37.47 22.21 -13.46
CA VAL A 634 36.19 22.56 -14.08
C VAL A 634 36.23 22.12 -15.54
N GLU A 635 35.41 21.11 -15.87
CA GLU A 635 35.34 20.52 -17.20
C GLU A 635 34.06 20.97 -17.90
N LEU A 636 34.18 21.74 -18.99
CA LEU A 636 33.06 22.07 -19.86
C LEU A 636 32.61 20.82 -20.62
N TYR A 637 31.31 20.56 -20.67
CA TYR A 637 30.73 19.42 -21.40
C TYR A 637 29.62 19.81 -22.38
N GLN A 638 29.12 21.04 -22.30
CA GLN A 638 28.18 21.61 -23.27
C GLN A 638 28.53 23.07 -23.54
N ASP A 639 28.45 23.49 -24.80
CA ASP A 639 28.66 24.88 -25.20
C ASP A 639 27.37 25.69 -25.21
N ASN A 640 27.49 27.01 -25.30
CA ASN A 640 26.40 27.90 -25.64
C ASN A 640 26.07 27.88 -27.15
N SER A 641 24.96 28.51 -27.52
CA SER A 641 24.51 28.59 -28.91
C SER A 641 25.46 29.36 -29.83
N THR A 642 26.39 30.14 -29.27
CA THR A 642 27.39 30.91 -30.01
C THR A 642 28.72 30.18 -30.19
N ASN A 643 28.85 28.95 -29.70
CA ASN A 643 30.09 28.15 -29.71
C ASN A 643 31.30 28.88 -29.09
N GLU A 644 31.07 29.62 -28.01
CA GLU A 644 32.10 30.44 -27.35
C GLU A 644 33.22 29.59 -26.73
N PHE A 645 32.94 28.33 -26.39
CA PHE A 645 33.91 27.43 -25.78
C PHE A 645 34.46 26.38 -26.76
N LEU A 646 34.25 26.57 -28.07
CA LEU A 646 34.82 25.71 -29.09
C LEU A 646 36.36 25.84 -29.13
N GLY A 647 37.06 24.70 -29.09
CA GLY A 647 38.52 24.63 -29.06
C GLY A 647 39.11 24.55 -27.64
N VAL A 648 38.26 24.51 -26.60
CA VAL A 648 38.66 24.40 -25.18
C VAL A 648 39.49 23.14 -24.89
N LEU A 649 39.25 22.05 -25.63
CA LEU A 649 39.99 20.80 -25.44
C LEU A 649 41.47 20.97 -25.80
N SER A 650 41.77 21.57 -26.95
CA SER A 650 43.16 21.68 -27.43
C SER A 650 43.92 22.83 -26.77
N GLU A 651 43.28 23.96 -26.45
CA GLU A 651 43.99 25.12 -25.87
C GLU A 651 44.73 24.79 -24.56
N LYS A 652 44.22 23.79 -23.83
CA LYS A 652 44.81 23.25 -22.60
C LYS A 652 46.23 22.77 -22.84
N TYR A 653 46.45 22.06 -23.93
CA TYR A 653 47.75 21.51 -24.29
C TYR A 653 48.67 22.52 -24.96
N GLU A 654 48.12 23.57 -25.56
CA GLU A 654 48.87 24.58 -26.31
C GLU A 654 49.43 25.68 -25.39
N SER A 655 48.57 26.34 -24.63
CA SER A 655 49.00 27.44 -23.74
C SER A 655 48.15 27.61 -22.49
N ASN A 656 47.35 26.60 -22.14
CA ASN A 656 46.32 26.65 -21.11
C ASN A 656 45.31 27.81 -21.34
N GLY A 657 45.05 28.12 -22.61
CA GLY A 657 44.12 29.18 -23.02
C GLY A 657 44.62 30.60 -22.80
N ASN A 658 45.94 30.81 -22.69
CA ASN A 658 46.53 32.13 -22.52
C ASN A 658 46.73 32.83 -23.89
N PRO A 659 45.95 33.88 -24.22
CA PRO A 659 46.09 34.61 -25.48
C PRO A 659 47.41 35.39 -25.57
N GLY A 660 48.10 35.62 -24.46
CA GLY A 660 49.41 36.30 -24.39
C GLY A 660 50.61 35.37 -24.42
N ALA A 661 50.41 34.05 -24.54
CA ALA A 661 51.50 33.08 -24.54
C ALA A 661 52.44 33.28 -25.72
N ILE A 662 53.75 33.16 -25.47
CA ILE A 662 54.81 33.18 -26.48
C ILE A 662 55.73 32.02 -26.14
N SER A 663 55.86 31.06 -27.05
CA SER A 663 56.82 29.97 -26.96
C SER A 663 58.00 30.26 -27.88
N ASP A 664 59.22 30.15 -27.36
CA ASP A 664 60.47 30.49 -28.06
C ASP A 664 61.55 29.43 -27.76
N THR A 665 61.31 28.19 -28.20
CA THR A 665 62.28 27.11 -28.01
C THR A 665 63.31 27.10 -29.15
N PRO A 666 64.62 27.22 -28.86
CA PRO A 666 65.66 27.18 -29.89
C PRO A 666 65.65 25.85 -30.65
N GLY A 667 65.48 25.89 -31.97
CA GLY A 667 65.49 24.72 -32.85
C GLY A 667 64.11 24.18 -33.26
N ASP A 668 63.02 24.79 -32.80
CA ASP A 668 61.67 24.41 -33.22
C ASP A 668 61.42 24.68 -34.71
N PHE A 669 60.88 23.67 -35.43
CA PHE A 669 60.67 23.73 -36.88
C PHE A 669 59.77 24.90 -37.30
N GLY A 670 58.83 25.29 -36.44
CA GLY A 670 57.87 26.39 -36.63
C GLY A 670 58.31 27.77 -36.11
N GLY A 671 59.51 27.90 -35.53
CA GLY A 671 59.95 29.16 -34.89
C GLY A 671 59.04 29.57 -33.71
N LYS A 672 59.12 30.83 -33.27
CA LYS A 672 58.25 31.35 -32.20
C LYS A 672 56.76 31.16 -32.50
N SER A 673 55.99 30.80 -31.48
CA SER A 673 54.53 30.62 -31.59
C SER A 673 53.77 31.42 -30.53
N TYR A 674 52.60 31.93 -30.89
CA TYR A 674 51.86 32.95 -30.14
C TYR A 674 50.41 32.54 -29.85
N GLY A 675 49.92 32.88 -28.67
CA GLY A 675 48.50 32.85 -28.33
C GLY A 675 47.94 31.51 -27.84
N ALA A 676 46.61 31.46 -27.74
CA ALA A 676 45.83 30.37 -27.14
C ALA A 676 45.98 29.02 -27.88
N TRP A 677 46.14 29.07 -29.21
CA TRP A 677 46.34 27.89 -30.09
C TRP A 677 47.67 27.94 -30.85
N GLN A 678 48.68 28.65 -30.34
CA GLN A 678 50.07 28.63 -30.81
C GLN A 678 50.26 28.91 -32.32
N LEU A 679 49.86 30.11 -32.76
CA LEU A 679 50.10 30.63 -34.10
C LEU A 679 51.60 30.77 -34.38
N SER A 680 52.13 29.96 -35.29
CA SER A 680 53.55 29.95 -35.67
C SER A 680 53.91 31.12 -36.58
N ALA A 681 55.01 31.79 -36.23
CA ALA A 681 55.62 32.85 -37.03
C ALA A 681 56.25 32.32 -38.32
N LYS A 682 56.91 31.16 -38.29
CA LYS A 682 57.65 30.63 -39.45
C LYS A 682 56.75 29.96 -40.48
N THR A 683 55.64 29.35 -40.06
CA THR A 683 54.68 28.72 -41.00
C THR A 683 53.65 29.71 -41.56
N GLY A 684 53.69 30.98 -41.15
CA GLY A 684 52.86 32.07 -41.67
C GLY A 684 51.48 32.23 -41.04
N SER A 685 51.11 31.35 -40.09
CA SER A 685 49.80 31.42 -39.41
C SER A 685 49.66 32.67 -38.52
N LEU A 686 50.76 33.15 -37.92
CA LEU A 686 50.77 34.42 -37.17
C LEU A 686 50.52 35.63 -38.06
N ASP A 687 51.15 35.68 -39.24
CA ASP A 687 50.95 36.79 -40.18
C ASP A 687 49.56 36.81 -40.77
N SER A 688 49.02 35.63 -41.05
CA SER A 688 47.65 35.48 -41.52
C SER A 688 46.67 36.00 -40.46
N PHE A 689 46.89 35.71 -39.17
CA PHE A 689 46.10 36.26 -38.07
C PHE A 689 46.22 37.78 -37.96
N VAL A 690 47.44 38.32 -37.95
CA VAL A 690 47.64 39.77 -37.85
C VAL A 690 46.98 40.48 -39.02
N ASN A 691 47.16 40.00 -40.25
CA ASN A 691 46.50 40.57 -41.43
C ASN A 691 44.97 40.47 -41.34
N TRP A 692 44.43 39.36 -40.84
CA TRP A 692 43.00 39.19 -40.60
C TRP A 692 42.44 40.20 -39.58
N LEU A 693 43.23 40.61 -38.58
CA LEU A 693 42.81 41.64 -37.63
C LEU A 693 42.54 42.99 -38.31
N LYS A 694 43.13 43.29 -39.47
CA LYS A 694 42.92 44.56 -40.17
C LYS A 694 41.44 44.88 -40.35
N ASP A 695 40.64 43.87 -40.68
CA ASP A 695 39.21 44.02 -40.97
C ASP A 695 38.32 43.76 -39.75
N LYS A 696 38.86 43.14 -38.68
CA LYS A 696 38.10 42.70 -37.50
C LYS A 696 38.35 43.55 -36.26
N ASN A 697 39.59 43.99 -36.07
CA ASN A 697 40.00 44.89 -35.00
C ASN A 697 41.25 45.68 -35.45
N TYR A 698 40.99 46.80 -36.12
CA TYR A 698 42.05 47.64 -36.70
C TYR A 698 43.02 48.22 -35.65
N GLU A 699 42.56 48.43 -34.42
CA GLU A 699 43.41 48.94 -33.33
C GLU A 699 44.51 47.95 -32.97
N PHE A 700 44.17 46.67 -32.73
CA PHE A 700 45.16 45.64 -32.42
C PHE A 700 46.06 45.34 -33.61
N TYR A 701 45.49 45.32 -34.82
CA TYR A 701 46.27 45.23 -36.06
C TYR A 701 47.36 46.30 -36.10
N LYS A 702 46.97 47.58 -35.89
CA LYS A 702 47.89 48.71 -35.95
C LYS A 702 48.97 48.62 -34.87
N GLN A 703 48.60 48.32 -33.62
CA GLN A 703 49.57 48.15 -32.52
C GLN A 703 50.63 47.08 -32.84
N LEU A 704 50.18 45.94 -33.38
CA LEU A 704 51.07 44.84 -33.76
C LEU A 704 51.94 45.18 -34.97
N THR A 705 51.43 45.86 -36.00
CA THR A 705 52.22 46.27 -37.16
C THR A 705 53.21 47.39 -36.86
N ASP A 706 52.84 48.35 -36.01
CA ASP A 706 53.73 49.42 -35.58
C ASP A 706 54.91 48.84 -34.78
N ALA A 707 54.65 47.83 -33.93
CA ALA A 707 55.70 47.09 -33.23
C ALA A 707 56.62 46.30 -34.19
N ARG A 708 56.08 45.68 -35.26
CA ARG A 708 56.88 45.01 -36.30
C ARG A 708 57.84 45.97 -37.01
N ASN A 709 57.39 47.19 -37.30
CA ASN A 709 58.22 48.20 -37.97
C ASN A 709 59.45 48.55 -37.14
N LEU A 710 59.33 48.55 -35.80
CA LEU A 710 60.44 48.77 -34.87
C LEU A 710 61.41 47.58 -34.80
N ASP A 711 60.96 46.39 -35.18
CA ASP A 711 61.75 45.14 -35.22
C ASP A 711 62.31 44.85 -36.64
N ALA A 712 62.57 45.89 -37.43
CA ALA A 712 63.02 45.78 -38.83
C ALA A 712 62.09 44.89 -39.70
N ASN A 713 60.78 44.97 -39.45
CA ASN A 713 59.73 44.17 -40.07
C ASN A 713 59.76 42.67 -39.73
N THR A 714 60.40 42.28 -38.62
CA THR A 714 60.36 40.90 -38.12
C THR A 714 59.05 40.62 -37.39
N ASN A 715 58.39 39.49 -37.70
CA ASN A 715 57.06 39.15 -37.18
C ASN A 715 57.06 38.59 -35.75
N CYS A 716 58.22 38.49 -35.10
CA CYS A 716 58.40 37.87 -33.79
C CYS A 716 59.57 38.48 -32.98
N GLY A 717 59.81 39.78 -33.18
CA GLY A 717 60.85 40.54 -32.49
C GLY A 717 60.45 41.00 -31.08
N PRO A 718 61.38 41.61 -30.32
CA PRO A 718 61.15 42.00 -28.93
C PRO A 718 60.05 43.06 -28.76
N ASN A 719 59.90 44.00 -29.70
CA ASN A 719 58.82 45.00 -29.64
C ASN A 719 57.47 44.34 -29.92
N PHE A 720 57.41 43.41 -30.88
CA PHE A 720 56.21 42.63 -31.16
C PHE A 720 55.78 41.77 -29.96
N ASP A 721 56.73 41.08 -29.30
CA ASP A 721 56.48 40.27 -28.10
C ASP A 721 55.87 41.12 -26.97
N SER A 722 56.37 42.34 -26.80
CA SER A 722 55.86 43.29 -25.82
C SER A 722 54.43 43.75 -26.16
N ALA A 723 54.18 44.13 -27.41
CA ALA A 723 52.86 44.55 -27.88
C ALA A 723 51.82 43.42 -27.74
N TRP A 724 52.18 42.19 -28.12
CA TRP A 724 51.34 41.02 -27.98
C TRP A 724 50.90 40.78 -26.53
N ARG A 725 51.86 40.81 -25.60
CA ARG A 725 51.58 40.67 -24.16
C ARG A 725 50.78 41.85 -23.61
N ASN A 726 51.01 43.06 -24.11
CA ASN A 726 50.27 44.25 -23.69
C ASN A 726 48.78 44.13 -24.06
N ILE A 727 48.49 43.80 -25.32
CA ILE A 727 47.11 43.55 -25.79
C ILE A 727 46.46 42.45 -24.95
N ALA A 728 47.13 41.31 -24.77
CA ALA A 728 46.62 40.20 -23.95
C ALA A 728 46.38 40.61 -22.49
N ASN A 729 47.18 41.52 -21.94
CA ASN A 729 47.02 41.98 -20.57
C ASN A 729 45.86 42.93 -20.39
N ASN A 730 45.67 43.87 -21.32
CA ASN A 730 44.67 44.93 -21.21
C ASN A 730 43.32 44.56 -21.83
N HIS A 731 43.31 43.61 -22.77
CA HIS A 731 42.13 43.20 -23.53
C HIS A 731 42.00 41.67 -23.63
N TYR A 732 42.26 40.97 -22.54
CA TYR A 732 42.34 39.50 -22.49
C TYR A 732 41.20 38.77 -23.21
N ASN A 733 39.94 39.03 -22.82
CA ASN A 733 38.78 38.32 -23.37
C ASN A 733 38.59 38.63 -24.86
N THR A 734 38.68 39.91 -25.24
CA THR A 734 38.56 40.34 -26.64
C THR A 734 39.65 39.72 -27.50
N PHE A 735 40.90 39.69 -27.02
CA PHE A 735 42.02 39.15 -27.77
C PHE A 735 41.97 37.62 -27.88
N TYR A 736 41.57 36.94 -26.82
CA TYR A 736 41.28 35.49 -26.85
C TYR A 736 40.19 35.17 -27.87
N TYR A 737 39.06 35.87 -27.83
CA TYR A 737 37.95 35.66 -28.75
C TYR A 737 38.36 35.90 -30.20
N LEU A 738 39.16 36.94 -30.50
CA LEU A 738 39.67 37.18 -31.84
C LEU A 738 40.59 36.05 -32.33
N GLN A 739 41.47 35.52 -31.47
CA GLN A 739 42.30 34.37 -31.80
C GLN A 739 41.46 33.12 -32.08
N GLN A 740 40.40 32.90 -31.29
CA GLN A 740 39.46 31.80 -31.48
C GLN A 740 38.72 31.94 -32.81
N GLN A 741 38.11 33.10 -33.06
CA GLN A 741 37.36 33.37 -34.29
C GLN A 741 38.23 33.17 -35.53
N TYR A 742 39.46 33.69 -35.52
CA TYR A 742 40.40 33.43 -36.60
C TYR A 742 40.70 31.93 -36.75
N THR A 743 40.99 31.22 -35.66
CA THR A 743 41.29 29.78 -35.71
C THR A 743 40.09 28.99 -36.25
N LYS A 744 38.88 29.39 -35.86
CA LYS A 744 37.63 28.81 -36.36
C LYS A 744 37.48 29.03 -37.86
N GLU A 745 37.54 30.27 -38.32
CA GLU A 745 37.34 30.63 -39.72
C GLU A 745 38.42 30.00 -40.63
N ALA A 746 39.68 30.14 -40.24
CA ALA A 746 40.82 29.72 -41.07
C ALA A 746 41.05 28.21 -41.11
N PHE A 747 40.69 27.47 -40.04
CA PHE A 747 40.98 26.05 -39.92
C PHE A 747 39.73 25.20 -39.77
N TYR A 748 38.94 25.42 -38.72
CA TYR A 748 37.80 24.56 -38.38
C TYR A 748 36.69 24.59 -39.45
N ASP A 749 36.21 25.77 -39.80
CA ASP A 749 35.16 25.94 -40.81
C ASP A 749 35.67 25.52 -42.20
N ALA A 750 36.94 25.83 -42.50
CA ALA A 750 37.60 25.37 -43.72
C ALA A 750 37.66 23.85 -43.85
N LEU A 751 37.89 23.13 -42.73
CA LEU A 751 37.82 21.67 -42.68
C LEU A 751 36.36 21.19 -42.81
N LEU A 752 35.41 21.77 -42.08
CA LEU A 752 34.01 21.36 -42.14
C LEU A 752 33.45 21.48 -43.56
N MET A 753 33.77 22.56 -44.28
CA MET A 753 33.38 22.73 -45.70
C MET A 753 33.87 21.59 -46.61
N LYS A 754 34.95 20.90 -46.24
CA LYS A 754 35.44 19.71 -46.95
C LYS A 754 34.76 18.43 -46.45
N LEU A 755 34.60 18.27 -45.14
CA LEU A 755 34.03 17.07 -44.53
C LEU A 755 32.56 16.86 -44.91
N VAL A 756 31.73 17.90 -44.89
CA VAL A 756 30.29 17.78 -45.20
C VAL A 756 30.01 17.36 -46.65
N LYS A 757 31.02 17.42 -47.54
CA LYS A 757 30.93 16.89 -48.92
C LYS A 757 31.14 15.38 -49.00
N THR A 758 31.56 14.74 -47.91
CA THR A 758 31.97 13.32 -47.88
C THR A 758 31.06 12.41 -47.05
N GLY A 759 30.12 12.98 -46.28
CA GLY A 759 29.18 12.23 -45.45
C GLY A 759 28.28 13.15 -44.62
N ASP A 760 27.28 12.57 -43.93
CA ASP A 760 26.40 13.31 -43.00
C ASP A 760 27.04 13.39 -41.60
N TYR A 761 27.48 14.60 -41.24
CA TYR A 761 28.08 14.89 -39.95
C TYR A 761 27.09 15.49 -38.94
N SER A 762 25.79 15.57 -39.22
CA SER A 762 24.79 16.26 -38.38
C SER A 762 24.83 15.83 -36.91
N LYS A 763 24.78 14.52 -36.63
CA LYS A 763 24.84 13.95 -35.28
C LYS A 763 26.21 14.10 -34.61
N ILE A 764 27.29 14.07 -35.39
CA ILE A 764 28.64 14.35 -34.87
C ILE A 764 28.75 15.82 -34.45
N LEU A 765 28.27 16.72 -35.30
CA LEU A 765 28.32 18.16 -35.07
C LEU A 765 27.35 18.65 -34.00
N SER A 766 26.32 17.88 -33.62
CA SER A 766 25.50 18.20 -32.45
C SER A 766 26.25 17.98 -31.12
N SER A 767 27.29 17.14 -31.09
CA SER A 767 28.11 16.88 -29.90
C SER A 767 29.23 17.92 -29.70
N PHE A 768 29.22 18.58 -28.55
CA PHE A 768 30.28 19.52 -28.16
C PHE A 768 31.67 18.87 -28.13
N ALA A 769 31.76 17.66 -27.59
CA ALA A 769 33.01 16.90 -27.52
C ALA A 769 33.57 16.61 -28.92
N ALA A 770 32.74 16.13 -29.84
CA ALA A 770 33.21 15.81 -31.19
C ALA A 770 33.62 17.07 -31.97
N ARG A 771 32.89 18.19 -31.82
CA ARG A 771 33.33 19.48 -32.38
C ARG A 771 34.72 19.88 -31.86
N ASN A 772 34.99 19.71 -30.57
CA ASN A 772 36.32 19.97 -29.99
C ASN A 772 37.40 19.00 -30.49
N VAL A 773 37.07 17.73 -30.74
CA VAL A 773 38.01 16.77 -31.34
C VAL A 773 38.37 17.17 -32.78
N ILE A 774 37.38 17.59 -33.57
CA ILE A 774 37.61 18.10 -34.94
C ILE A 774 38.49 19.35 -34.89
N TRP A 775 38.21 20.28 -33.97
CA TRP A 775 39.04 21.47 -33.74
C TRP A 775 40.49 21.11 -33.38
N SER A 776 40.68 20.26 -32.38
CA SER A 776 42.00 19.81 -31.96
C SER A 776 42.78 19.19 -33.11
N THR A 777 42.11 18.35 -33.91
CA THR A 777 42.75 17.67 -35.04
C THR A 777 43.20 18.68 -36.10
N VAL A 778 42.38 19.70 -36.41
CA VAL A 778 42.75 20.71 -37.42
C VAL A 778 43.83 21.67 -36.94
N VAL A 779 43.84 22.04 -35.66
CA VAL A 779 44.92 22.85 -35.07
C VAL A 779 46.25 22.09 -35.14
N GLN A 780 46.23 20.79 -34.86
CA GLN A 780 47.44 19.97 -34.83
C GLN A 780 47.98 19.58 -36.22
N HIS A 781 47.11 19.33 -37.19
CA HIS A 781 47.47 18.75 -38.50
C HIS A 781 47.22 19.67 -39.70
N GLY A 782 46.66 20.86 -39.48
CA GLY A 782 46.14 21.73 -40.55
C GLY A 782 44.95 21.11 -41.29
N VAL A 783 44.35 21.90 -42.20
CA VAL A 783 43.11 21.51 -42.91
C VAL A 783 43.27 20.22 -43.72
N ALA A 784 44.37 20.06 -44.46
CA ALA A 784 44.58 18.90 -45.31
C ALA A 784 44.89 17.63 -44.50
N GLY A 785 45.75 17.74 -43.48
CA GLY A 785 46.09 16.60 -42.62
C GLY A 785 44.88 16.11 -41.82
N ALA A 786 44.12 17.04 -41.24
CA ALA A 786 42.91 16.69 -40.49
C ALA A 786 41.81 16.07 -41.37
N TYR A 787 41.66 16.52 -42.62
CA TYR A 787 40.76 15.89 -43.58
C TYR A 787 41.11 14.41 -43.80
N ASN A 788 42.39 14.09 -44.01
CA ASN A 788 42.85 12.71 -44.21
C ASN A 788 42.61 11.81 -42.99
N ILE A 789 42.56 12.38 -41.79
CA ILE A 789 42.29 11.67 -40.54
C ILE A 789 40.79 11.42 -40.35
N ILE A 790 39.94 12.40 -40.70
CA ILE A 790 38.52 12.42 -40.30
C ILE A 790 37.56 11.96 -41.40
N ALA A 791 37.85 12.19 -42.69
CA ALA A 791 36.87 12.08 -43.78
C ALA A 791 36.18 10.70 -43.86
N ASN A 792 36.90 9.62 -43.55
CA ASN A 792 36.34 8.27 -43.63
C ASN A 792 35.65 7.82 -42.32
N LYS A 793 35.82 8.55 -41.21
CA LYS A 793 35.35 8.11 -39.88
C LYS A 793 33.84 8.15 -39.72
N VAL A 794 33.16 9.11 -40.33
CA VAL A 794 31.69 9.17 -40.27
C VAL A 794 31.01 8.06 -41.07
N ASN A 795 31.70 7.56 -42.10
CA ASN A 795 31.22 6.42 -42.92
C ASN A 795 31.42 5.08 -42.19
N GLU A 796 32.37 5.03 -41.24
CA GLU A 796 32.57 3.88 -40.35
C GLU A 796 31.52 3.84 -39.23
N THR A 797 31.06 5.00 -38.73
CA THR A 797 30.10 5.08 -37.63
C THR A 797 29.41 6.44 -37.54
N ASN A 798 28.12 6.43 -37.18
CA ASN A 798 27.37 7.62 -36.78
C ASN A 798 27.19 7.70 -35.24
N ASP A 799 27.95 6.90 -34.49
CA ASP A 799 28.04 7.01 -33.03
C ASP A 799 29.17 7.99 -32.64
N VAL A 800 28.86 8.93 -31.76
CA VAL A 800 29.77 10.02 -31.39
C VAL A 800 30.97 9.50 -30.60
N GLU A 801 30.77 8.57 -29.67
CA GLU A 801 31.86 8.00 -28.87
C GLU A 801 32.78 7.15 -29.75
N ALA A 802 32.23 6.34 -30.66
CA ALA A 802 33.00 5.58 -31.63
C ALA A 802 33.77 6.49 -32.60
N PHE A 803 33.17 7.60 -33.05
CA PHE A 803 33.85 8.59 -33.88
C PHE A 803 35.06 9.21 -33.16
N ILE A 804 34.90 9.63 -31.90
CA ILE A 804 36.00 10.19 -31.09
C ILE A 804 37.16 9.20 -30.99
N LYS A 805 36.87 7.94 -30.62
CA LYS A 805 37.88 6.87 -30.53
C LYS A 805 38.56 6.62 -31.88
N GLY A 806 37.79 6.58 -32.96
CA GLY A 806 38.30 6.36 -34.31
C GLY A 806 39.26 7.45 -34.78
N VAL A 807 38.98 8.72 -34.46
CA VAL A 807 39.87 9.84 -34.77
C VAL A 807 41.19 9.73 -34.00
N TYR A 808 41.14 9.47 -32.69
CA TYR A 808 42.36 9.35 -31.88
C TYR A 808 43.18 8.09 -32.19
N ALA A 809 42.53 6.97 -32.52
CA ALA A 809 43.20 5.77 -33.00
C ALA A 809 43.99 6.05 -34.29
N GLU A 810 43.43 6.82 -35.22
CA GLU A 810 44.12 7.21 -36.45
C GLU A 810 45.26 8.22 -36.18
N ARG A 811 45.04 9.21 -35.30
CA ARG A 811 46.08 10.17 -34.89
C ARG A 811 47.27 9.46 -34.24
N GLY A 812 47.02 8.43 -33.43
CA GLY A 812 48.03 7.62 -32.74
C GLY A 812 48.58 6.45 -33.54
N ARG A 813 48.15 6.24 -34.79
CA ARG A 813 48.53 5.08 -35.59
C ARG A 813 50.02 5.07 -35.89
N ARG A 814 50.65 3.90 -35.70
CA ARG A 814 52.07 3.67 -35.99
C ARG A 814 52.24 2.80 -37.23
N ARG A 815 53.33 3.03 -37.95
CA ARG A 815 53.82 2.17 -39.04
C ARG A 815 54.53 0.95 -38.44
N ALA A 816 54.91 -0.01 -39.30
CA ALA A 816 55.61 -1.21 -38.88
C ALA A 816 56.99 -0.94 -38.21
N ASP A 817 57.60 0.20 -38.51
CA ASP A 817 58.86 0.68 -37.92
C ASP A 817 58.68 1.31 -36.51
N GLY A 818 57.43 1.37 -36.02
CA GLY A 818 57.08 1.98 -34.74
C GLY A 818 56.92 3.50 -34.78
N GLU A 819 57.12 4.16 -35.92
CA GLU A 819 56.95 5.61 -36.06
C GLU A 819 55.49 5.99 -36.28
N LEU A 820 55.07 7.15 -35.76
CA LEU A 820 53.73 7.70 -35.97
C LEU A 820 53.53 8.06 -37.44
N VAL A 821 52.41 7.62 -38.00
CA VAL A 821 52.09 7.83 -39.42
C VAL A 821 52.04 9.32 -39.79
N HIS A 822 51.48 10.14 -38.90
CA HIS A 822 51.28 11.58 -39.14
C HIS A 822 52.43 12.46 -38.62
N PHE A 823 53.48 11.87 -38.03
CA PHE A 823 54.64 12.58 -37.46
C PHE A 823 55.97 11.89 -37.78
N TYR A 824 56.05 11.13 -38.87
CA TYR A 824 57.23 10.35 -39.23
C TYR A 824 58.49 11.20 -39.44
N SER A 825 58.34 12.49 -39.78
CA SER A 825 59.46 13.43 -39.94
C SER A 825 59.94 14.04 -38.62
N SER A 826 59.23 13.83 -37.52
CA SER A 826 59.58 14.33 -36.20
C SER A 826 60.50 13.36 -35.45
N SER A 827 61.28 13.86 -34.50
CA SER A 827 62.12 12.99 -33.66
C SER A 827 61.27 11.99 -32.87
N LYS A 828 61.83 10.82 -32.52
CA LYS A 828 61.14 9.81 -31.71
C LYS A 828 60.61 10.38 -30.39
N ALA A 829 61.36 11.27 -29.75
CA ALA A 829 60.93 11.93 -28.52
C ALA A 829 59.67 12.78 -28.71
N VAL A 830 59.58 13.52 -29.82
CA VAL A 830 58.39 14.30 -30.19
C VAL A 830 57.22 13.36 -30.51
N GLN A 831 57.45 12.29 -31.28
CA GLN A 831 56.42 11.30 -31.59
C GLN A 831 55.84 10.67 -30.32
N GLU A 832 56.68 10.27 -29.36
CA GLU A 832 56.23 9.72 -28.08
C GLU A 832 55.48 10.76 -27.21
N SER A 833 55.92 12.01 -27.23
CA SER A 833 55.23 13.09 -26.51
C SER A 833 53.82 13.31 -27.05
N VAL A 834 53.69 13.38 -28.37
CA VAL A 834 52.42 13.58 -29.08
C VAL A 834 51.50 12.38 -28.93
N ALA A 835 52.02 11.14 -29.02
CA ALA A 835 51.22 9.94 -28.77
C ALA A 835 50.63 9.92 -27.35
N ARG A 836 51.43 10.29 -26.33
CA ARG A 836 50.93 10.43 -24.95
C ARG A 836 49.87 11.52 -24.80
N ARG A 837 50.00 12.63 -25.54
CA ARG A 837 48.98 13.69 -25.59
C ARG A 837 47.66 13.14 -26.14
N PHE A 838 47.68 12.40 -27.24
CA PHE A 838 46.47 11.84 -27.85
C PHE A 838 45.69 10.93 -26.92
N ILE A 839 46.37 10.08 -26.15
CA ILE A 839 45.71 9.22 -25.14
C ILE A 839 45.00 10.07 -24.06
N ARG A 840 45.63 11.16 -23.60
CA ARG A 840 45.02 12.05 -22.60
C ARG A 840 43.84 12.82 -23.17
N GLU A 841 44.01 13.37 -24.37
CA GLU A 841 42.99 14.18 -25.03
C GLU A 841 41.76 13.35 -25.44
N GLU A 842 41.95 12.08 -25.83
CA GLU A 842 40.86 11.12 -26.05
C GLU A 842 40.06 10.89 -24.77
N LYS A 843 40.76 10.64 -23.64
CA LYS A 843 40.11 10.42 -22.34
C LYS A 843 39.27 11.63 -21.92
N GLU A 844 39.78 12.84 -22.16
CA GLU A 844 39.08 14.10 -21.84
C GLU A 844 37.89 14.32 -22.77
N ALA A 845 38.02 14.10 -24.08
CA ALA A 845 36.91 14.21 -25.02
C ALA A 845 35.77 13.20 -24.71
N LEU A 846 36.12 11.98 -24.31
CA LEU A 846 35.14 10.98 -23.89
C LEU A 846 34.46 11.35 -22.57
N LYS A 847 35.21 11.91 -21.61
CA LYS A 847 34.65 12.44 -20.35
C LYS A 847 33.65 13.57 -20.63
N MET A 848 34.05 14.52 -21.48
CA MET A 848 33.21 15.62 -21.97
C MET A 848 31.92 15.12 -22.63
N TYR A 849 32.01 14.10 -23.49
CA TYR A 849 30.82 13.51 -24.13
C TYR A 849 29.90 12.83 -23.12
N ARG A 850 30.44 12.03 -22.20
CA ARG A 850 29.64 11.26 -21.24
C ARG A 850 28.88 12.16 -20.27
N PHE A 851 29.51 13.21 -19.74
CA PHE A 851 28.83 14.17 -18.87
C PHE A 851 27.64 14.86 -19.54
N ALA A 852 27.68 15.08 -20.86
CA ALA A 852 26.55 15.67 -21.57
C ALA A 852 25.35 14.72 -21.77
N ASN A 853 25.51 13.42 -21.49
CA ASN A 853 24.51 12.37 -21.71
C ASN A 853 24.16 11.56 -20.44
N GLU A 854 24.67 11.98 -19.29
CA GLU A 854 24.22 11.53 -17.96
C GLU A 854 22.94 12.28 -17.55
#